data_AF-A0A923NX90-F1
#
_entry.id   AF-A0A923NX90-F1
#
_cell.length_a   1.000
_cell.length_b   1.000
_cell.length_c   1.000
_cell.angle_alpha   90.00
_cell.angle_beta   90.00
_cell.angle_gamma   90.00
#
_symmetry.space_group_name_H-M   'P 1'
#
loop_
_entity.id
_entity.type
_entity.pdbx_description
1 polymer ?
#
loop_
_entity_poly.entity_id
_entity_poly.type
_entity_poly.pdbx_seq_one_letter_code
_entity_poly.pdbx_strand_id
1 'polypeptide(L)'
;MERKSVMNKGQFWLLMWLLGMAGQLCWNIENQWFNTFVYAKIAKDSSIVTLMVITSAFVTTFSTFFFGTLSDRLGTRRRFISLGYIVWGVCTILFGFTEFIGKGAVGTGAKVSMWAAVMVILADDVMSFFGSMGNDTGYNAWSNDMTDDKNRGQIGAVLAVQPIIGTIVGTVLGGFLIGAENNYQRLFWSMGLFVVAVGIFSLLFLKDSPSLKPHKNGSLAAQFCSVFKIKGFFAQRELLLACITTACFFIPFNIYFVHMGNWMIYRMGFSADSMEIIQGLSLLVASLSAIPAANLINKNKTPAVVAFAITVNIIGLWLITLFIRPEIVNTQSVFSKENALLFFAVFSAGMGLVLVTQTMTMWVKQLYPEQSRGQFEGIRILFFVLTPMIIGTIIGNIIIKNGAGSIVNEYGITENIPVESIYMWAAILVTGAFIPLFFAARLYHKRINNKVLSPLMTVWGENLNKECPLNDYPRPQLQRKQWQCLNGIWKYAICDGKEKPDSWDGDIIVPFSPESLLSGVQRKLMPSQTLWYRRAVRFDKMPANGERLLLHFGAVDQHCTVYINGKVIGNHSGGYWPFSFDITDFINEGENEIIISVTDDTNLGDEAYGKQKLNRGKIWYTGQSGIWQTVWCETVPQTYIKNVSIKTDLSNGEVSFALDCEGHDMPSGKITVFDSGTAVAEVLVENSEVRIKLPENFKTWSPDSPFLYDAQISIGKDEVRTYFGMREFGIIKTKKCSFLSLNGKPIFHHGLLDQGYWSDGMYTAPSDEAMIWDIEQIKKLGFNMLRKHIKIEPLRWYYHCDRLGVLVWQDFVSGGGPYKPFVVQYAPWIGIKFSDGPNRYKLMGRKREQGRKNFLRDAERTVKLLRNCVSLAVWVPFNEAWGQFDAAEIAEKVLSWDSSRAIDHASGYFDRNAGDFHSYHIYFKHFFPKADKKNRVLALTEFGGYSMPSEGHMVSPALYGYKMFSDKKTLNENILKLYKDDVLRNMTKALSATVYTQVSDVEDEINGLFTYDRKEIKADSLVMKEISEMIQNAFKENLDKADL
;
A
#
# COMPACT_ATOMS: atom_id res chain seq x y z
N MET A 1 30.13 -13.46 -1.92
CA MET A 1 30.50 -12.06 -2.22
C MET A 1 30.93 -11.38 -0.92
N GLU A 2 32.13 -10.81 -0.89
CA GLU A 2 32.81 -10.27 0.30
C GLU A 2 31.96 -9.27 1.10
N ARG A 3 31.83 -9.50 2.42
CA ARG A 3 31.26 -8.55 3.38
C ARG A 3 32.17 -7.30 3.48
N LYS A 4 31.94 -6.29 2.63
CA LYS A 4 32.53 -4.96 2.84
C LYS A 4 31.99 -4.36 4.14
N SER A 5 32.90 -4.04 5.06
CA SER A 5 32.61 -3.65 6.45
C SER A 5 31.62 -2.48 6.55
N VAL A 6 30.40 -2.74 7.02
CA VAL A 6 29.45 -1.71 7.44
C VAL A 6 29.97 -1.09 8.74
N MET A 7 29.93 0.23 8.84
CA MET A 7 30.31 0.97 10.05
C MET A 7 29.47 0.48 11.24
N ASN A 8 30.07 0.26 12.41
CA ASN A 8 29.29 -0.21 13.56
C ASN A 8 28.33 0.90 14.05
N LYS A 9 27.24 0.50 14.72
CA LYS A 9 26.16 1.43 15.11
C LYS A 9 26.65 2.56 16.03
N GLY A 10 27.58 2.28 16.94
CA GLY A 10 28.15 3.27 17.85
C GLY A 10 28.98 4.34 17.12
N GLN A 11 29.84 3.91 16.21
CA GLN A 11 30.67 4.79 15.38
C GLN A 11 29.80 5.68 14.47
N PHE A 12 28.73 5.14 13.89
CA PHE A 12 27.78 5.91 13.10
C PHE A 12 27.16 7.07 13.89
N TRP A 13 26.58 6.78 15.06
CA TRP A 13 25.93 7.82 15.87
C TRP A 13 26.91 8.84 16.45
N LEU A 14 28.12 8.41 16.80
CA LEU A 14 29.19 9.32 17.20
C LEU A 14 29.51 10.32 16.10
N LEU A 15 29.71 9.84 14.85
CA LEU A 15 30.01 10.69 13.71
C LEU A 15 28.83 11.60 13.34
N MET A 16 27.59 11.09 13.39
CA MET A 16 26.39 11.89 13.17
C MET A 16 26.32 13.09 14.13
N TRP A 17 26.54 12.85 15.42
CA TRP A 17 26.51 13.93 16.42
C TRP A 17 27.71 14.86 16.30
N LEU A 18 28.93 14.33 16.22
CA LEU A 18 30.15 15.13 16.20
C LEU A 18 30.22 16.06 14.98
N LEU A 19 29.96 15.53 13.77
CA LEU A 19 30.04 16.31 12.54
C LEU A 19 28.95 17.38 12.48
N GLY A 20 27.72 17.03 12.85
CA GLY A 20 26.61 17.98 12.86
C GLY A 20 26.80 19.08 13.92
N MET A 21 27.20 18.72 15.14
CA MET A 21 27.47 19.70 16.20
C MET A 21 28.61 20.65 15.84
N ALA A 22 29.70 20.16 15.23
CA ALA A 22 30.78 21.02 14.77
C ALA A 22 30.29 22.07 13.77
N GLY A 23 29.45 21.65 12.82
CA GLY A 23 28.84 22.58 11.87
C GLY A 23 27.90 23.58 12.54
N GLN A 24 27.02 23.15 13.44
CA GLN A 24 26.07 24.04 14.10
C GLN A 24 26.74 25.05 15.05
N LEU A 25 27.80 24.64 15.76
CA LEU A 25 28.56 25.54 16.62
C LEU A 25 29.28 26.62 15.80
N CYS A 26 29.95 26.23 14.72
CA CYS A 26 30.64 27.18 13.85
C CYS A 26 29.66 28.14 13.17
N TRP A 27 28.52 27.63 12.69
CA TRP A 27 27.44 28.45 12.14
C TRP A 27 26.84 29.42 13.17
N ASN A 28 26.67 29.00 14.42
CA ASN A 28 26.18 29.89 15.48
C ASN A 28 27.18 31.02 15.77
N ILE A 29 28.48 30.73 15.78
CA ILE A 29 29.53 31.74 15.96
C ILE A 29 29.53 32.74 14.81
N GLU A 30 29.44 32.25 13.57
CA GLU A 30 29.33 33.04 12.34
C GLU A 30 28.08 33.95 12.35
N ASN A 31 26.96 33.51 12.91
CA ASN A 31 25.72 34.30 12.90
C ASN A 31 25.45 35.15 14.15
N GLN A 32 25.95 34.78 15.33
CA GLN A 32 25.70 35.55 16.56
C GLN A 32 26.88 36.42 16.96
N TRP A 33 28.07 35.83 17.09
CA TRP A 33 29.24 36.51 17.63
C TRP A 33 29.97 37.36 16.59
N PHE A 34 29.92 36.95 15.33
CA PHE A 34 30.47 37.70 14.22
C PHE A 34 29.73 39.02 13.97
N ASN A 35 28.40 38.96 13.93
CA ASN A 35 27.55 40.15 13.83
C ASN A 35 27.84 41.14 14.97
N THR A 36 28.00 40.60 16.19
CA THR A 36 28.38 41.39 17.37
C THR A 36 29.79 41.99 17.23
N PHE A 37 30.75 41.23 16.72
CA PHE A 37 32.13 41.69 16.48
C PHE A 37 32.20 42.81 15.44
N VAL A 38 31.54 42.64 14.29
CA VAL A 38 31.50 43.66 13.21
C VAL A 38 30.89 44.96 13.73
N TYR A 39 29.79 44.85 14.50
CA TYR A 39 29.14 46.00 15.12
C TYR A 39 30.02 46.68 16.20
N ALA A 40 30.69 45.88 17.03
CA ALA A 40 31.47 46.38 18.17
C ALA A 40 32.85 46.95 17.78
N LYS A 41 33.46 46.46 16.69
CA LYS A 41 34.88 46.74 16.37
C LYS A 41 35.10 47.36 14.99
N ILE A 42 34.19 47.20 14.03
CA ILE A 42 34.42 47.59 12.63
C ILE A 42 33.50 48.73 12.22
N ALA A 43 32.18 48.57 12.29
CA ALA A 43 31.22 49.59 11.87
C ALA A 43 29.93 49.50 12.68
N LYS A 44 29.50 50.61 13.30
CA LYS A 44 28.19 50.74 13.96
C LYS A 44 27.06 51.00 12.96
N ASP A 45 26.97 50.20 11.90
CA ASP A 45 25.94 50.29 10.86
C ASP A 45 25.29 48.93 10.63
N SER A 46 24.01 48.82 11.02
CA SER A 46 23.19 47.60 10.89
C SER A 46 22.87 47.22 9.45
N SER A 47 23.06 48.12 8.49
CA SER A 47 22.88 47.87 7.05
C SER A 47 23.94 46.91 6.51
N ILE A 48 25.17 46.97 7.04
CA ILE A 48 26.28 46.08 6.66
C ILE A 48 25.99 44.65 7.10
N VAL A 49 25.47 44.48 8.32
CA VAL A 49 25.05 43.18 8.86
C VAL A 49 23.90 42.58 8.05
N THR A 50 22.91 43.40 7.68
CA THR A 50 21.79 42.96 6.84
C THR A 50 22.26 42.51 5.46
N LEU A 51 23.17 43.25 4.84
CA LEU A 51 23.74 42.89 3.53
C LEU A 51 24.54 41.60 3.62
N MET A 52 25.36 41.45 4.67
CA MET A 52 26.18 40.24 4.93
C MET A 52 25.33 38.97 5.05
N VAL A 53 24.23 39.02 5.83
CA VAL A 53 23.33 37.86 6.00
C VAL A 53 22.65 37.47 4.68
N ILE A 54 22.26 38.46 3.86
CA ILE A 54 21.62 38.21 2.57
C ILE A 54 22.64 37.62 1.58
N THR A 55 23.85 38.19 1.48
CA THR A 55 24.90 37.68 0.56
C THR A 55 25.33 36.28 0.96
N SER A 56 25.54 36.01 2.25
CA SER A 56 25.88 34.69 2.78
C SER A 56 24.82 33.64 2.41
N ALA A 57 23.53 33.96 2.50
CA ALA A 57 22.47 33.02 2.12
C ALA A 57 22.45 32.70 0.62
N PHE A 58 22.73 33.69 -0.24
CA PHE A 58 22.91 33.46 -1.68
C PHE A 58 24.14 32.60 -1.96
N VAL A 59 25.27 32.90 -1.33
CA VAL A 59 26.52 32.17 -1.48
C VAL A 59 26.39 30.73 -0.98
N THR A 60 25.76 30.52 0.17
CA THR A 60 25.44 29.20 0.73
C THR A 60 24.56 28.39 -0.24
N THR A 61 23.51 29.01 -0.78
CA THR A 61 22.61 28.33 -1.74
C THR A 61 23.37 27.93 -3.00
N PHE A 62 24.16 28.85 -3.58
CA PHE A 62 24.98 28.59 -4.76
C PHE A 62 26.02 27.50 -4.49
N SER A 63 26.74 27.60 -3.37
CA SER A 63 27.75 26.64 -2.93
C SER A 63 27.16 25.25 -2.80
N THR A 64 25.98 25.12 -2.19
CA THR A 64 25.29 23.85 -2.02
C THR A 64 24.97 23.20 -3.37
N PHE A 65 24.46 23.97 -4.35
CA PHE A 65 24.24 23.44 -5.70
C PHE A 65 25.54 23.03 -6.39
N PHE A 66 26.59 23.84 -6.27
CA PHE A 66 27.86 23.62 -6.94
C PHE A 66 28.58 22.37 -6.41
N PHE A 67 28.84 22.32 -5.09
CA PHE A 67 29.49 21.18 -4.48
C PHE A 67 28.58 19.95 -4.42
N GLY A 68 27.26 20.13 -4.35
CA GLY A 68 26.30 19.04 -4.48
C GLY A 68 26.45 18.30 -5.81
N THR A 69 26.48 19.07 -6.90
CA THR A 69 26.73 18.52 -8.24
C THR A 69 28.11 17.85 -8.32
N LEU A 70 29.14 18.47 -7.75
CA LEU A 70 30.50 17.93 -7.81
C LEU A 70 30.65 16.63 -7.00
N SER A 71 30.04 16.56 -5.82
CA SER A 71 30.07 15.38 -4.96
C SER A 71 29.30 14.20 -5.56
N ASP A 72 28.17 14.45 -6.22
CA ASP A 72 27.44 13.43 -7.00
C ASP A 72 28.27 12.91 -8.19
N ARG A 73 28.97 13.81 -8.90
CA ARG A 73 29.83 13.45 -10.04
C ARG A 73 31.05 12.64 -9.64
N LEU A 74 31.63 12.93 -8.48
CA LEU A 74 32.81 12.23 -7.96
C LEU A 74 32.46 10.98 -7.15
N GLY A 75 31.22 10.83 -6.70
CA GLY A 75 30.75 9.69 -5.91
C GLY A 75 31.42 9.59 -4.54
N THR A 76 31.66 10.72 -3.87
CA THR A 76 32.24 10.74 -2.53
C THR A 76 31.66 11.90 -1.72
N ARG A 77 31.24 11.64 -0.48
CA ARG A 77 30.85 12.67 0.50
C ARG A 77 31.96 12.94 1.48
N ARG A 78 32.70 11.89 1.88
CA ARG A 78 33.81 11.96 2.84
C ARG A 78 34.77 13.10 2.52
N ARG A 79 35.24 13.20 1.28
CA ARG A 79 36.23 14.22 0.90
C ARG A 79 35.67 15.64 1.05
N PHE A 80 34.39 15.84 0.75
CA PHE A 80 33.74 17.15 0.83
C PHE A 80 33.51 17.57 2.28
N ILE A 81 33.07 16.65 3.14
CA ILE A 81 32.93 16.89 4.59
C ILE A 81 34.27 17.29 5.18
N SER A 82 35.27 16.44 4.96
CA SER A 82 36.58 16.59 5.56
C SER A 82 37.30 17.86 5.11
N LEU A 83 37.43 18.06 3.80
CA LEU A 83 38.12 19.22 3.26
C LEU A 83 37.32 20.50 3.55
N GLY A 84 35.99 20.44 3.44
CA GLY A 84 35.11 21.54 3.77
C GLY A 84 35.30 22.02 5.20
N TYR A 85 35.31 21.12 6.19
CA TYR A 85 35.52 21.49 7.60
C TYR A 85 36.95 22.01 7.87
N ILE A 86 37.98 21.42 7.26
CA ILE A 86 39.35 21.93 7.41
C ILE A 86 39.45 23.35 6.86
N VAL A 87 38.97 23.59 5.64
CA VAL A 87 39.05 24.92 5.02
C VAL A 87 38.16 25.92 5.76
N TRP A 88 36.95 25.51 6.16
CA TRP A 88 36.04 26.37 6.93
C TRP A 88 36.68 26.82 8.24
N GLY A 89 37.24 25.90 9.03
CA GLY A 89 37.91 26.25 10.29
C GLY A 89 39.16 27.12 10.11
N VAL A 90 39.93 26.91 9.02
CA VAL A 90 41.05 27.80 8.65
C VAL A 90 40.53 29.20 8.32
N CYS A 91 39.45 29.30 7.53
CA CYS A 91 38.82 30.59 7.22
C CYS A 91 38.29 31.28 8.50
N THR A 92 37.73 30.54 9.45
CA THR A 92 37.32 31.09 10.76
C THR A 92 38.49 31.66 11.55
N ILE A 93 39.63 30.96 11.57
CA ILE A 93 40.87 31.46 12.21
C ILE A 93 41.36 32.73 11.51
N LEU A 94 41.41 32.70 10.17
CA LEU A 94 41.86 33.83 9.35
C LEU A 94 40.95 35.05 9.53
N PHE A 95 39.65 34.82 9.69
CA PHE A 95 38.70 35.89 9.91
C PHE A 95 39.01 36.67 11.19
N GLY A 96 39.41 36.02 12.27
CA GLY A 96 39.77 36.72 13.51
C GLY A 96 40.85 37.81 13.30
N PHE A 97 41.75 37.62 12.34
CA PHE A 97 42.76 38.64 12.00
C PHE A 97 42.19 39.92 11.38
N THR A 98 40.93 39.93 10.93
CA THR A 98 40.25 41.15 10.47
C THR A 98 40.14 42.22 11.58
N GLU A 99 40.25 41.82 12.86
CA GLU A 99 40.33 42.76 13.99
C GLU A 99 41.50 43.75 13.86
N PHE A 100 42.60 43.35 13.22
CA PHE A 100 43.80 44.18 13.09
C PHE A 100 43.74 45.17 11.91
N ILE A 101 42.77 45.01 10.99
CA ILE A 101 42.59 45.91 9.83
C ILE A 101 42.22 47.33 10.30
N GLY A 102 41.56 47.47 11.46
CA GLY A 102 41.19 48.77 12.04
C GLY A 102 42.30 49.52 12.80
N LYS A 103 43.43 48.88 13.15
CA LYS A 103 44.50 49.50 13.95
C LYS A 103 45.56 50.24 13.13
N GLY A 104 45.55 50.11 11.80
CA GLY A 104 46.56 50.68 10.91
C GLY A 104 46.23 52.01 10.22
N ALA A 105 45.02 52.56 10.40
CA ALA A 105 44.60 53.80 9.74
C ALA A 105 44.27 54.88 10.80
N VAL A 106 45.32 55.48 11.37
CA VAL A 106 45.19 56.73 12.14
C VAL A 106 44.96 57.86 11.15
N GLY A 107 43.71 58.32 11.04
CA GLY A 107 43.32 59.47 10.22
C GLY A 107 41.83 59.80 10.36
N THR A 108 41.50 60.56 11.40
CA THR A 108 40.29 61.39 11.59
C THR A 108 38.93 60.88 11.08
N GLY A 109 38.04 60.55 12.03
CA GLY A 109 36.62 60.94 12.01
C GLY A 109 35.71 60.43 10.89
N ALA A 110 34.73 59.61 11.27
CA ALA A 110 33.46 59.36 10.56
C ALA A 110 33.46 58.56 9.23
N LYS A 111 34.60 58.07 8.71
CA LYS A 111 34.61 57.07 7.63
C LYS A 111 35.39 55.83 8.03
N VAL A 112 34.71 54.87 8.66
CA VAL A 112 35.10 53.47 8.47
C VAL A 112 35.08 53.25 6.95
N SER A 113 36.24 52.94 6.36
CA SER A 113 36.32 52.86 4.90
C SER A 113 35.34 51.79 4.41
N MET A 114 34.52 52.13 3.40
CA MET A 114 33.61 51.19 2.72
C MET A 114 34.32 49.87 2.35
N TRP A 115 35.64 49.92 2.13
CA TRP A 115 36.52 48.77 1.95
C TRP A 115 36.58 47.81 3.14
N ALA A 116 36.63 48.28 4.38
CA ALA A 116 36.62 47.41 5.55
C ALA A 116 35.29 46.65 5.70
N ALA A 117 34.16 47.32 5.41
CA ALA A 117 32.84 46.70 5.39
C ALA A 117 32.72 45.63 4.29
N VAL A 118 33.20 45.94 3.07
CA VAL A 118 33.22 44.99 1.95
C VAL A 118 34.12 43.79 2.24
N MET A 119 35.29 44.00 2.84
CA MET A 119 36.21 42.90 3.18
C MET A 119 35.64 41.93 4.21
N VAL A 120 34.86 42.43 5.17
CA VAL A 120 34.17 41.61 6.16
C VAL A 120 33.08 40.75 5.51
N ILE A 121 32.26 41.37 4.65
CA ILE A 121 31.22 40.65 3.88
C ILE A 121 31.86 39.56 3.01
N LEU A 122 32.95 39.88 2.31
CA LEU A 122 33.66 38.90 1.48
C LEU A 122 34.25 37.76 2.31
N ALA A 123 34.77 38.04 3.51
CA ALA A 123 35.33 37.02 4.36
C ALA A 123 34.24 36.09 4.94
N ASP A 124 33.07 36.64 5.28
CA ASP A 124 31.87 35.88 5.65
C ASP A 124 31.38 34.99 4.49
N ASP A 125 31.23 35.56 3.29
CA ASP A 125 30.84 34.82 2.09
C ASP A 125 31.80 33.65 1.80
N VAL A 126 33.12 33.84 1.98
CA VAL A 126 34.12 32.76 1.81
C VAL A 126 33.93 31.66 2.86
N MET A 127 33.70 32.01 4.12
CA MET A 127 33.43 31.02 5.17
C MET A 127 32.14 30.26 4.88
N SER A 128 31.05 30.95 4.57
CA SER A 128 29.77 30.37 4.18
C SER A 128 29.89 29.45 2.96
N PHE A 129 30.71 29.81 1.97
CA PHE A 129 30.98 28.99 0.79
C PHE A 129 31.59 27.62 1.17
N PHE A 130 32.62 27.59 2.01
CA PHE A 130 33.27 26.34 2.43
C PHE A 130 32.54 25.62 3.57
N GLY A 131 31.84 26.34 4.43
CA GLY A 131 30.95 25.78 5.44
C GLY A 131 29.83 24.96 4.79
N SER A 132 29.23 25.50 3.72
CA SER A 132 28.24 24.80 2.92
C SER A 132 28.78 23.54 2.22
N MET A 133 30.04 23.57 1.76
CA MET A 133 30.72 22.39 1.20
C MET A 133 30.77 21.24 2.22
N GLY A 134 31.16 21.55 3.46
CA GLY A 134 31.31 20.56 4.52
C GLY A 134 29.97 20.10 5.11
N ASN A 135 29.10 21.04 5.48
CA ASN A 135 27.90 20.79 6.27
C ASN A 135 26.65 20.54 5.41
N ASP A 136 26.26 21.50 4.56
CA ASP A 136 25.01 21.45 3.78
C ASP A 136 25.07 20.44 2.62
N THR A 137 26.22 20.35 1.97
CA THR A 137 26.44 19.39 0.89
C THR A 137 26.99 18.09 1.43
N GLY A 138 28.10 18.16 2.17
CA GLY A 138 28.80 16.97 2.63
C GLY A 138 27.99 16.17 3.64
N TYR A 139 27.86 16.71 4.86
CA TYR A 139 27.26 16.01 6.00
C TYR A 139 25.79 15.71 5.77
N ASN A 140 25.03 16.68 5.26
CA ASN A 140 23.61 16.51 5.00
C ASN A 140 23.32 15.49 3.89
N ALA A 141 24.08 15.46 2.79
CA ALA A 141 23.91 14.42 1.77
C ALA A 141 24.38 13.05 2.29
N TRP A 142 25.49 13.00 3.04
CA TRP A 142 25.97 11.76 3.66
C TRP A 142 24.95 11.16 4.64
N SER A 143 24.29 11.99 5.45
CA SER A 143 23.21 11.54 6.35
C SER A 143 22.04 10.93 5.56
N ASN A 144 21.70 11.50 4.40
CA ASN A 144 20.68 10.96 3.51
C ASN A 144 21.11 9.62 2.90
N ASP A 145 22.39 9.51 2.51
CA ASP A 145 22.98 8.29 1.96
C ASP A 145 23.01 7.11 2.94
N MET A 146 22.95 7.39 4.24
CA MET A 146 22.89 6.42 5.34
C MET A 146 21.47 6.22 5.91
N THR A 147 20.46 6.88 5.35
CA THR A 147 19.07 6.79 5.82
C THR A 147 18.36 5.56 5.24
N ASP A 148 17.64 4.83 6.10
CA ASP A 148 16.75 3.72 5.74
C ASP A 148 15.38 3.84 6.44
N ASP A 149 14.48 2.89 6.15
CA ASP A 149 13.12 2.89 6.71
C ASP A 149 13.08 2.75 8.25
N LYS A 150 14.14 2.21 8.87
CA LYS A 150 14.23 1.93 10.31
C LYS A 150 14.86 3.07 11.11
N ASN A 151 15.73 3.88 10.50
CA ASN A 151 16.51 4.91 11.20
C ASN A 151 16.16 6.36 10.83
N ARG A 152 15.36 6.58 9.77
CA ARG A 152 14.97 7.92 9.27
C ARG A 152 14.42 8.86 10.33
N GLY A 153 13.57 8.36 11.22
CA GLY A 153 12.98 9.16 12.30
C GLY A 153 14.04 9.67 13.28
N GLN A 154 15.01 8.81 13.62
CA GLN A 154 16.10 9.13 14.53
C GLN A 154 17.12 10.09 13.89
N ILE A 155 17.48 9.87 12.62
CA ILE A 155 18.35 10.79 11.87
C ILE A 155 17.69 12.18 11.78
N GLY A 156 16.40 12.22 11.44
CA GLY A 156 15.64 13.46 11.44
C GLY A 156 15.62 14.17 12.79
N ALA A 157 15.49 13.42 13.90
CA ALA A 157 15.50 13.98 15.25
C ALA A 157 16.84 14.65 15.54
N VAL A 158 17.96 13.98 15.22
CA VAL A 158 19.30 14.54 15.40
C VAL A 158 19.47 15.84 14.60
N LEU A 159 19.09 15.85 13.32
CA LEU A 159 19.20 17.03 12.46
C LEU A 159 18.34 18.22 12.94
N ALA A 160 17.21 17.97 13.60
CA ALA A 160 16.34 19.02 14.13
C ALA A 160 16.81 19.58 15.48
N VAL A 161 17.45 18.74 16.31
CA VAL A 161 17.87 19.11 17.67
C VAL A 161 19.26 19.73 17.70
N GLN A 162 20.16 19.33 16.79
CA GLN A 162 21.53 19.86 16.70
C GLN A 162 21.61 21.40 16.65
N PRO A 163 20.81 22.13 15.85
CA PRO A 163 20.86 23.60 15.80
C PRO A 163 20.50 24.26 17.14
N ILE A 164 19.56 23.67 17.89
CA ILE A 164 19.11 24.19 19.19
C ILE A 164 20.24 24.05 20.22
N ILE A 165 20.83 22.85 20.31
CA ILE A 165 21.96 22.61 21.21
C ILE A 165 23.16 23.47 20.79
N GLY A 166 23.45 23.55 19.49
CA GLY A 166 24.53 24.38 18.95
C GLY A 166 24.36 25.86 19.30
N THR A 167 23.13 26.38 19.27
CA THR A 167 22.83 27.76 19.67
C THR A 167 23.08 27.97 21.17
N ILE A 168 22.49 27.13 22.03
CA ILE A 168 22.67 27.25 23.50
C ILE A 168 24.14 27.16 23.89
N VAL A 169 24.86 26.16 23.36
CA VAL A 169 26.27 25.93 23.66
C VAL A 169 27.13 27.04 23.08
N GLY A 170 26.87 27.49 21.85
CA GLY A 170 27.63 28.55 21.19
C GLY A 170 27.47 29.91 21.86
N THR A 171 26.28 30.26 22.37
CA THR A 171 26.06 31.48 23.17
C THR A 171 26.82 31.40 24.50
N VAL A 172 26.68 30.31 25.26
CA VAL A 172 27.35 30.16 26.58
C VAL A 172 28.87 30.11 26.43
N LEU A 173 29.39 29.29 25.51
CA LEU A 173 30.83 29.17 25.26
C LEU A 173 31.40 30.47 24.69
N GLY A 174 30.67 31.15 23.82
CA GLY A 174 31.07 32.43 23.24
C GLY A 174 31.30 33.49 24.31
N GLY A 175 30.34 33.66 25.22
CA GLY A 175 30.46 34.59 26.35
C GLY A 175 31.66 34.29 27.26
N PHE A 176 31.88 33.01 27.59
CA PHE A 176 33.02 32.58 28.40
C PHE A 176 34.37 32.83 27.72
N LEU A 177 34.48 32.52 26.42
CA LEU A 177 35.73 32.62 25.66
C LEU A 177 36.12 34.07 25.32
N ILE A 178 35.12 34.95 25.14
CA ILE A 178 35.36 36.39 24.94
C ILE A 178 35.78 37.04 26.27
N GLY A 179 35.09 36.70 27.36
CA GLY A 179 35.38 37.18 28.72
C GLY A 179 35.29 38.71 28.89
N ALA A 180 35.62 39.20 30.09
CA ALA A 180 35.59 40.63 30.40
C ALA A 180 36.63 41.46 29.60
N GLU A 181 37.67 40.82 29.06
CA GLU A 181 38.71 41.44 28.22
C GLU A 181 38.25 41.66 26.76
N ASN A 182 37.05 41.21 26.39
CA ASN A 182 36.45 41.40 25.07
C ASN A 182 37.32 40.81 23.93
N ASN A 183 37.88 39.61 24.17
CA ASN A 183 38.87 38.97 23.31
C ASN A 183 38.21 37.99 22.31
N TYR A 184 37.66 38.54 21.23
CA TYR A 184 37.02 37.76 20.15
C TYR A 184 37.99 36.81 19.43
N GLN A 185 39.28 37.11 19.44
CA GLN A 185 40.29 36.26 18.82
C GLN A 185 40.39 34.86 19.45
N ARG A 186 40.28 34.79 20.79
CA ARG A 186 40.25 33.49 21.50
C ARG A 186 39.10 32.62 21.03
N LEU A 187 37.92 33.22 20.83
CA LEU A 187 36.74 32.52 20.32
C LEU A 187 36.98 31.96 18.91
N PHE A 188 37.42 32.80 17.97
CA PHE A 188 37.63 32.38 16.58
C PHE A 188 38.72 31.30 16.44
N TRP A 189 39.81 31.41 17.20
CA TRP A 189 40.87 30.40 17.19
C TRP A 189 40.44 29.07 17.77
N SER A 190 39.86 29.08 18.98
CA SER A 190 39.41 27.84 19.63
C SER A 190 38.40 27.09 18.75
N MET A 191 37.52 27.82 18.08
CA MET A 191 36.45 27.24 17.28
C MET A 191 36.94 26.78 15.91
N GLY A 192 37.76 27.57 15.23
CA GLY A 192 38.38 27.12 13.98
C GLY A 192 39.31 25.93 14.17
N LEU A 193 40.10 25.88 15.26
CA LEU A 193 40.91 24.71 15.62
C LEU A 193 40.05 23.47 15.87
N PHE A 194 38.92 23.62 16.57
CA PHE A 194 37.97 22.54 16.81
C PHE A 194 37.38 21.99 15.49
N VAL A 195 36.93 22.87 14.59
CA VAL A 195 36.35 22.47 13.29
C VAL A 195 37.42 21.79 12.40
N VAL A 196 38.65 22.31 12.39
CA VAL A 196 39.79 21.66 11.70
C VAL A 196 40.06 20.27 12.26
N ALA A 197 40.09 20.11 13.59
CA ALA A 197 40.31 18.82 14.23
C ALA A 197 39.21 17.82 13.87
N VAL A 198 37.94 18.24 13.84
CA VAL A 198 36.81 17.40 13.40
C VAL A 198 36.94 17.05 11.91
N GLY A 199 37.38 17.98 11.07
CA GLY A 199 37.66 17.74 9.65
C GLY A 199 38.75 16.67 9.45
N ILE A 200 39.86 16.75 10.18
CA ILE A 200 40.94 15.74 10.17
C ILE A 200 40.43 14.40 10.69
N PHE A 201 39.69 14.39 11.80
CA PHE A 201 39.08 13.18 12.36
C PHE A 201 38.15 12.50 11.34
N SER A 202 37.34 13.27 10.63
CA SER A 202 36.44 12.73 9.61
C SER A 202 37.19 12.06 8.45
N LEU A 203 38.39 12.51 8.06
CA LEU A 203 39.19 11.85 7.02
C LEU A 203 39.55 10.42 7.38
N LEU A 204 39.81 10.18 8.67
CA LEU A 204 40.30 8.91 9.20
C LEU A 204 39.15 7.92 9.45
N PHE A 205 38.01 8.39 9.98
CA PHE A 205 36.96 7.52 10.51
C PHE A 205 35.67 7.48 9.70
N LEU A 206 35.43 8.46 8.81
CA LEU A 206 34.21 8.52 8.02
C LEU A 206 34.30 7.60 6.78
N LYS A 207 33.20 6.91 6.46
CA LYS A 207 33.07 6.08 5.26
C LYS A 207 31.85 6.51 4.45
N ASP A 208 32.00 6.51 3.13
CA ASP A 208 30.91 6.74 2.17
C ASP A 208 29.96 5.52 2.13
N SER A 209 28.71 5.75 1.73
CA SER A 209 27.70 4.70 1.63
C SER A 209 28.03 3.73 0.48
N PRO A 210 27.83 2.41 0.62
CA PRO A 210 28.07 1.44 -0.45
C PRO A 210 27.22 1.66 -1.70
N SER A 211 26.07 2.33 -1.57
CA SER A 211 25.17 2.64 -2.68
C SER A 211 25.61 3.86 -3.49
N LEU A 212 26.51 4.69 -2.97
CA LEU A 212 26.99 5.89 -3.64
C LEU A 212 27.92 5.53 -4.80
N LYS A 213 27.54 5.92 -6.02
CA LYS A 213 28.33 5.72 -7.24
C LYS A 213 28.55 7.06 -7.97
N PRO A 214 29.71 7.28 -8.61
CA PRO A 214 29.93 8.46 -9.44
C PRO A 214 28.92 8.55 -10.60
N HIS A 215 28.27 9.70 -10.76
CA HIS A 215 27.28 9.92 -11.84
C HIS A 215 27.60 11.19 -12.64
N LYS A 216 28.09 11.01 -13.87
CA LYS A 216 28.46 12.10 -14.78
C LYS A 216 27.45 12.19 -15.93
N ASN A 217 26.69 13.28 -15.99
CA ASN A 217 25.79 13.56 -17.11
C ASN A 217 26.21 14.86 -17.82
N GLY A 218 26.88 14.75 -18.97
CA GLY A 218 27.41 15.89 -19.72
C GLY A 218 28.49 16.69 -18.98
N SER A 219 28.64 17.98 -19.33
CA SER A 219 29.56 18.91 -18.68
C SER A 219 29.10 19.28 -17.26
N LEU A 220 30.02 19.75 -16.40
CA LEU A 220 29.67 20.19 -15.04
C LEU A 220 28.61 21.30 -15.06
N ALA A 221 28.78 22.29 -15.95
CA ALA A 221 27.82 23.37 -16.13
C ALA A 221 26.46 22.85 -16.63
N ALA A 222 26.43 21.89 -17.56
CA ALA A 222 25.18 21.31 -18.04
C ALA A 222 24.43 20.53 -16.94
N GLN A 223 25.15 19.75 -16.12
CA GLN A 223 24.55 19.02 -15.00
C GLN A 223 24.10 19.97 -13.88
N PHE A 224 24.90 20.98 -13.54
CA PHE A 224 24.51 22.04 -12.60
C PHE A 224 23.22 22.75 -13.05
N CYS A 225 23.17 23.19 -14.31
CA CYS A 225 22.00 23.86 -14.88
C CYS A 225 20.79 22.94 -15.05
N SER A 226 20.98 21.62 -15.06
CA SER A 226 19.90 20.65 -15.30
C SER A 226 18.81 20.68 -14.21
N VAL A 227 19.16 21.04 -12.98
CA VAL A 227 18.20 21.17 -11.87
C VAL A 227 17.29 22.40 -12.03
N PHE A 228 17.75 23.44 -12.72
CA PHE A 228 16.91 24.60 -13.05
C PHE A 228 16.01 24.37 -14.27
N LYS A 229 16.07 23.20 -14.92
CA LYS A 229 15.10 22.83 -15.96
C LYS A 229 13.75 22.57 -15.31
N ILE A 230 12.91 23.61 -15.30
CA ILE A 230 11.57 23.70 -14.71
C ILE A 230 10.73 22.42 -14.95
N LYS A 231 10.81 21.77 -16.12
CA LYS A 231 10.01 20.55 -16.38
C LYS A 231 10.37 19.35 -15.48
N GLY A 232 11.63 19.16 -15.11
CA GLY A 232 12.08 17.96 -14.38
C GLY A 232 11.69 17.96 -12.90
N PHE A 233 11.94 19.07 -12.20
CA PHE A 233 11.57 19.23 -10.79
C PHE A 233 10.05 19.29 -10.59
N PHE A 234 9.33 20.02 -11.45
CA PHE A 234 7.87 20.11 -11.37
C PHE A 234 7.15 18.80 -11.79
N ALA A 235 7.85 17.86 -12.44
CA ALA A 235 7.32 16.51 -12.66
C ALA A 235 7.23 15.70 -11.36
N GLN A 236 8.10 15.96 -10.37
CA GLN A 236 8.07 15.32 -9.06
C GLN A 236 7.10 16.03 -8.10
N ARG A 237 5.79 15.86 -8.37
CA ARG A 237 4.72 16.59 -7.65
C ARG A 237 4.76 16.44 -6.13
N GLU A 238 5.12 15.28 -5.60
CA GLU A 238 5.21 15.07 -4.14
C GLU A 238 6.33 15.92 -3.52
N LEU A 239 7.52 15.91 -4.14
CA LEU A 239 8.67 16.68 -3.67
C LEU A 239 8.39 18.17 -3.70
N LEU A 240 7.84 18.67 -4.81
CA LEU A 240 7.47 20.07 -4.95
C LEU A 240 6.48 20.51 -3.87
N LEU A 241 5.41 19.74 -3.64
CA LEU A 241 4.40 20.09 -2.64
C LEU A 241 4.95 20.00 -1.21
N ALA A 242 5.86 19.05 -0.93
CA ALA A 242 6.56 18.99 0.35
C ALA A 242 7.45 20.23 0.56
N CYS A 243 8.25 20.63 -0.45
CA CYS A 243 9.07 21.85 -0.40
C CYS A 243 8.22 23.11 -0.21
N ILE A 244 7.09 23.24 -0.91
CA ILE A 244 6.15 24.37 -0.75
C ILE A 244 5.56 24.38 0.66
N THR A 245 5.14 23.22 1.18
CA THR A 245 4.63 23.09 2.56
C THR A 245 5.68 23.60 3.56
N THR A 246 6.95 23.23 3.36
CA THR A 246 8.04 23.72 4.19
C THR A 246 8.20 25.23 4.11
N ALA A 247 8.23 25.81 2.91
CA ALA A 247 8.35 27.25 2.75
C ALA A 247 7.17 28.01 3.40
N CYS A 248 5.94 27.51 3.22
CA CYS A 248 4.74 28.06 3.87
C CYS A 248 4.81 28.01 5.40
N PHE A 249 5.61 27.12 6.00
CA PHE A 249 5.84 27.10 7.44
C PHE A 249 6.96 28.06 7.86
N PHE A 250 8.11 28.02 7.18
CA PHE A 250 9.27 28.82 7.57
C PHE A 250 9.12 30.31 7.24
N ILE A 251 8.29 30.71 6.26
CA ILE A 251 8.01 32.13 5.99
C ILE A 251 7.39 32.79 7.24
N PRO A 252 6.25 32.30 7.78
CA PRO A 252 5.70 32.78 9.05
C PRO A 252 6.66 32.68 10.24
N PHE A 253 7.46 31.62 10.32
CA PHE A 253 8.47 31.51 11.37
C PHE A 253 9.45 32.70 11.36
N ASN A 254 9.97 33.05 10.19
CA ASN A 254 10.88 34.19 10.03
C ASN A 254 10.20 35.56 10.23
N ILE A 255 8.86 35.64 10.19
CA ILE A 255 8.12 36.86 10.54
C ILE A 255 8.25 37.19 12.02
N TYR A 256 8.18 36.21 12.92
CA TYR A 256 8.16 36.49 14.36
C TYR A 256 9.48 36.15 15.07
N PHE A 257 10.21 35.12 14.63
CA PHE A 257 11.34 34.57 15.37
C PHE A 257 12.47 35.60 15.54
N VAL A 258 12.82 36.31 14.46
CA VAL A 258 13.86 37.34 14.46
C VAL A 258 13.53 38.50 15.41
N HIS A 259 12.24 38.72 15.69
CA HIS A 259 11.75 39.83 16.50
C HIS A 259 11.32 39.42 17.91
N MET A 260 11.34 38.12 18.23
CA MET A 260 10.87 37.60 19.52
C MET A 260 11.73 38.11 20.68
N GLY A 261 13.06 38.16 20.54
CA GLY A 261 13.95 38.73 21.55
C GLY A 261 13.65 40.21 21.84
N ASN A 262 13.51 41.02 20.79
CA ASN A 262 13.17 42.44 20.90
C ASN A 262 11.79 42.64 21.54
N TRP A 263 10.81 41.80 21.22
CA TRP A 263 9.49 41.83 21.88
C TRP A 263 9.61 41.50 23.37
N MET A 264 10.38 40.49 23.77
CA MET A 264 10.54 40.15 25.19
C MET A 264 11.27 41.23 25.99
N ILE A 265 12.28 41.87 25.39
CA ILE A 265 13.05 42.93 26.06
C ILE A 265 12.26 44.24 26.11
N TYR A 266 11.88 44.78 24.94
CA TYR A 266 11.38 46.15 24.83
C TYR A 266 9.87 46.28 25.06
N ARG A 267 9.09 45.22 24.80
CA ARG A 267 7.63 45.23 25.01
C ARG A 267 7.24 44.60 26.34
N MET A 268 7.84 43.46 26.69
CA MET A 268 7.50 42.72 27.92
C MET A 268 8.35 43.12 29.13
N GLY A 269 9.51 43.75 28.94
CA GLY A 269 10.37 44.26 30.03
C GLY A 269 11.31 43.23 30.66
N PHE A 270 11.60 42.11 29.99
CA PHE A 270 12.58 41.13 30.47
C PHE A 270 14.03 41.59 30.23
N SER A 271 14.97 41.14 31.07
CA SER A 271 16.40 41.26 30.75
C SER A 271 16.81 40.32 29.61
N ALA A 272 17.93 40.61 28.95
CA ALA A 272 18.48 39.74 27.91
C ALA A 272 18.72 38.31 28.43
N ASP A 273 19.31 38.18 29.61
CA ASP A 273 19.54 36.88 30.28
C ASP A 273 18.23 36.11 30.53
N SER A 274 17.17 36.82 30.96
CA SER A 274 15.86 36.21 31.22
C SER A 274 15.20 35.71 29.94
N MET A 275 15.31 36.48 28.86
CA MET A 275 14.81 36.11 27.54
C MET A 275 15.50 34.86 27.00
N GLU A 276 16.83 34.77 27.15
CA GLU A 276 17.62 33.60 26.76
C GLU A 276 17.20 32.34 27.54
N ILE A 277 16.98 32.46 28.85
CA ILE A 277 16.50 31.34 29.68
C ILE A 277 15.12 30.86 29.22
N ILE A 278 14.17 31.78 28.98
CA ILE A 278 12.80 31.42 28.59
C ILE A 278 12.79 30.73 27.23
N GLN A 279 13.50 31.26 26.23
CA GLN A 279 13.55 30.68 24.88
C GLN A 279 14.37 29.39 24.85
N GLY A 280 15.56 29.40 25.46
CA GLY A 280 16.48 28.26 25.47
C GLY A 280 15.89 27.05 26.19
N LEU A 281 15.33 27.23 27.37
CA LEU A 281 14.71 26.13 28.12
C LEU A 281 13.46 25.59 27.42
N SER A 282 12.61 26.47 26.89
CA SER A 282 11.41 26.06 26.13
C SER A 282 11.76 25.23 24.90
N LEU A 283 12.78 25.63 24.13
CA LEU A 283 13.25 24.90 22.94
C LEU A 283 13.95 23.58 23.29
N LEU A 284 14.69 23.54 24.41
CA LEU A 284 15.32 22.32 24.91
C LEU A 284 14.26 21.27 25.29
N VAL A 285 13.20 21.67 26.01
CA VAL A 285 12.10 20.77 26.36
C VAL A 285 11.31 20.37 25.10
N ALA A 286 11.08 21.31 24.17
CA ALA A 286 10.44 21.03 22.88
C ALA A 286 11.22 19.98 22.06
N SER A 287 12.55 19.97 22.13
CA SER A 287 13.42 19.01 21.44
C SER A 287 13.13 17.55 21.82
N LEU A 288 12.67 17.29 23.04
CA LEU A 288 12.30 15.94 23.49
C LEU A 288 11.11 15.36 22.72
N SER A 289 10.26 16.21 22.12
CA SER A 289 9.13 15.76 21.29
C SER A 289 9.58 15.01 20.03
N ALA A 290 10.83 15.21 19.59
CA ALA A 290 11.38 14.54 18.41
C ALA A 290 11.52 13.02 18.60
N ILE A 291 11.63 12.54 19.86
CA ILE A 291 11.80 11.12 20.21
C ILE A 291 10.54 10.30 19.88
N PRO A 292 9.35 10.62 20.43
CA PRO A 292 8.13 9.90 20.06
C PRO A 292 7.75 10.12 18.58
N ALA A 293 8.03 11.31 18.03
CA ALA A 293 7.79 11.59 16.61
C ALA A 293 8.65 10.71 15.68
N ALA A 294 9.90 10.41 16.04
CA ALA A 294 10.76 9.51 15.28
C ALA A 294 10.12 8.14 15.03
N ASN A 295 9.47 7.57 16.06
CA ASN A 295 8.77 6.29 15.94
C ASN A 295 7.57 6.37 14.99
N LEU A 296 6.83 7.49 15.00
CA LEU A 296 5.69 7.71 14.10
C LEU A 296 6.14 7.90 12.64
N ILE A 297 7.24 8.62 12.41
CA ILE A 297 7.85 8.79 11.09
C ILE A 297 8.30 7.43 10.54
N ASN A 298 8.94 6.60 11.36
CA ASN A 298 9.33 5.24 10.98
C ASN A 298 8.12 4.37 10.60
N LYS A 299 6.97 4.57 11.27
CA LYS A 299 5.68 3.91 10.96
C LYS A 299 4.90 4.55 9.81
N ASN A 300 5.57 5.28 8.91
CA ASN A 300 4.98 5.95 7.75
C ASN A 300 3.89 7.00 8.09
N LYS A 301 3.85 7.57 9.30
CA LYS A 301 2.86 8.59 9.70
C LYS A 301 3.30 10.04 9.43
N THR A 302 4.27 10.23 8.54
CA THR A 302 4.89 11.53 8.23
C THR A 302 3.88 12.67 8.03
N PRO A 303 2.85 12.58 7.17
CA PRO A 303 1.94 13.71 6.96
C PRO A 303 1.12 14.08 8.21
N ALA A 304 0.78 13.09 9.05
CA ALA A 304 0.04 13.32 10.29
C ALA A 304 0.90 14.04 11.33
N VAL A 305 2.19 13.69 11.43
CA VAL A 305 3.15 14.36 12.31
C VAL A 305 3.32 15.83 11.90
N VAL A 306 3.42 16.12 10.60
CA VAL A 306 3.51 17.52 10.10
C VAL A 306 2.24 18.29 10.42
N ALA A 307 1.06 17.72 10.16
CA ALA A 307 -0.22 18.36 10.46
C ALA A 307 -0.35 18.70 11.96
N PHE A 308 0.05 17.77 12.83
CA PHE A 308 0.09 17.99 14.27
C PHE A 308 1.08 19.09 14.65
N ALA A 309 2.29 19.07 14.09
CA ALA A 309 3.32 20.07 14.37
C ALA A 309 2.89 21.49 13.98
N ILE A 310 2.25 21.66 12.81
CA ILE A 310 1.68 22.95 12.36
C ILE A 310 0.59 23.41 13.34
N THR A 311 -0.33 22.52 13.73
CA THR A 311 -1.39 22.86 14.68
C THR A 311 -0.84 23.32 16.04
N VAL A 312 0.15 22.61 16.59
CA VAL A 312 0.76 22.96 17.87
C VAL A 312 1.51 24.30 17.77
N ASN A 313 2.18 24.58 16.65
CA ASN A 313 2.77 25.89 16.40
C ASN A 313 1.73 27.02 16.39
N ILE A 314 0.63 26.83 15.66
CA ILE A 314 -0.49 27.78 15.59
C ILE A 314 -1.05 28.07 17.00
N ILE A 315 -1.25 27.02 17.80
CA ILE A 315 -1.72 27.16 19.18
C ILE A 315 -0.75 28.02 20.00
N GLY A 316 0.56 27.74 19.94
CA GLY A 316 1.57 28.52 20.64
C GLY A 316 1.54 30.01 20.26
N LEU A 317 1.44 30.32 18.97
CA LEU A 317 1.37 31.70 18.47
C LEU A 317 0.09 32.42 18.91
N TRP A 318 -1.06 31.74 18.91
CA TRP A 318 -2.31 32.32 19.42
C TRP A 318 -2.28 32.52 20.92
N LEU A 319 -1.65 31.63 21.69
CA LEU A 319 -1.49 31.81 23.13
C LEU A 319 -0.68 33.07 23.45
N ILE A 320 0.43 33.30 22.74
CA ILE A 320 1.22 34.53 22.84
C ILE A 320 0.34 35.74 22.50
N THR A 321 -0.37 35.67 21.36
CA THR A 321 -1.18 36.78 20.84
C THR A 321 -2.31 37.18 21.79
N LEU A 322 -3.05 36.22 22.34
CA LEU A 322 -4.29 36.48 23.06
C LEU A 322 -4.08 36.75 24.55
N PHE A 323 -3.07 36.13 25.17
CA PHE A 323 -2.99 36.07 26.64
C PHE A 323 -1.71 36.65 27.24
N ILE A 324 -0.63 36.80 26.47
CA ILE A 324 0.63 37.31 27.02
C ILE A 324 0.66 38.83 26.89
N ARG A 325 0.69 39.53 28.02
CA ARG A 325 0.76 40.99 28.11
C ARG A 325 1.71 41.41 29.25
N PRO A 326 2.26 42.63 29.22
CA PRO A 326 3.19 43.11 30.25
C PRO A 326 2.61 43.05 31.67
N GLU A 327 1.29 43.18 31.83
CA GLU A 327 0.61 43.17 33.14
C GLU A 327 0.51 41.78 33.78
N ILE A 328 0.72 40.72 32.99
CA ILE A 328 0.49 39.32 33.41
C ILE A 328 1.80 38.57 33.66
N VAL A 329 2.93 39.06 33.15
CA VAL A 329 4.23 38.40 33.31
C VAL A 329 5.04 38.99 34.46
N ASN A 330 5.89 38.19 35.08
CA ASN A 330 6.82 38.63 36.12
C ASN A 330 8.23 38.76 35.55
N THR A 331 8.72 39.99 35.42
CA THR A 331 10.05 40.28 34.85
C THR A 331 11.19 40.17 35.86
N GLN A 332 10.90 40.17 37.17
CA GLN A 332 11.91 40.06 38.23
C GLN A 332 12.29 38.61 38.55
N SER A 333 11.36 37.67 38.35
CA SER A 333 11.60 36.24 38.59
C SER A 333 11.14 35.41 37.40
N VAL A 334 12.08 34.84 36.65
CA VAL A 334 11.81 34.03 35.46
C VAL A 334 10.95 32.82 35.80
N PHE A 335 11.26 32.10 36.88
CA PHE A 335 10.59 30.85 37.29
C PHE A 335 9.35 31.07 38.17
N SER A 336 8.54 32.09 37.87
CA SER A 336 7.30 32.38 38.58
C SER A 336 6.08 31.66 37.97
N LYS A 337 4.98 31.54 38.74
CA LYS A 337 3.74 30.92 38.23
C LYS A 337 3.09 31.75 37.12
N GLU A 338 3.26 33.07 37.19
CA GLU A 338 2.78 34.05 36.23
C GLU A 338 3.40 33.84 34.84
N ASN A 339 4.67 33.41 34.78
CA ASN A 339 5.36 33.12 33.52
C ASN A 339 5.06 31.73 32.94
N ALA A 340 4.30 30.86 33.64
CA ALA A 340 4.05 29.49 33.19
C ALA A 340 3.35 29.43 31.82
N LEU A 341 2.41 30.34 31.56
CA LEU A 341 1.71 30.42 30.28
C LEU A 341 2.64 30.86 29.14
N LEU A 342 3.56 31.79 29.42
CA LEU A 342 4.59 32.21 28.47
C LEU A 342 5.51 31.05 28.11
N PHE A 343 6.00 30.31 29.11
CA PHE A 343 6.80 29.09 28.87
C PHE A 343 6.04 28.07 28.02
N PHE A 344 4.78 27.80 28.35
CA PHE A 344 3.97 26.84 27.59
C PHE A 344 3.71 27.28 26.14
N ALA A 345 3.47 28.58 25.92
CA ALA A 345 3.23 29.12 24.59
C ALA A 345 4.49 29.09 23.71
N VAL A 346 5.65 29.50 24.27
CA VAL A 346 6.96 29.43 23.59
C VAL A 346 7.36 27.97 23.34
N PHE A 347 7.14 27.09 24.32
CA PHE A 347 7.32 25.64 24.16
C PHE A 347 6.47 25.08 23.01
N SER A 348 5.18 25.45 22.94
CA SER A 348 4.28 24.97 21.88
C SER A 348 4.74 25.44 20.49
N ALA A 349 5.09 26.72 20.36
CA ALA A 349 5.65 27.25 19.11
C ALA A 349 6.96 26.53 18.72
N GLY A 350 7.84 26.31 19.70
CA GLY A 350 9.11 25.58 19.54
C GLY A 350 8.94 24.10 19.19
N MET A 351 7.96 23.42 19.79
CA MET A 351 7.63 22.02 19.50
C MET A 351 7.21 21.86 18.04
N GLY A 352 6.37 22.78 17.55
CA GLY A 352 6.02 22.81 16.13
C GLY A 352 7.24 23.00 15.22
N LEU A 353 8.16 23.90 15.56
CA LEU A 353 9.41 24.11 14.81
C LEU A 353 10.26 22.84 14.75
N VAL A 354 10.52 22.20 15.90
CA VAL A 354 11.33 20.98 16.00
C VAL A 354 10.72 19.87 15.14
N LEU A 355 9.42 19.63 15.29
CA LEU A 355 8.75 18.54 14.61
C LEU A 355 8.61 18.77 13.11
N VAL A 356 8.33 20.00 12.67
CA VAL A 356 8.32 20.34 11.23
C VAL A 356 9.73 20.15 10.66
N THR A 357 10.76 20.66 11.34
CA THR A 357 12.16 20.52 10.89
C THR A 357 12.56 19.05 10.75
N GLN A 358 12.30 18.23 11.77
CA GLN A 358 12.56 16.79 11.73
C GLN A 358 11.83 16.11 10.58
N THR A 359 10.51 16.33 10.50
CA THR A 359 9.63 15.54 9.65
C THR A 359 9.76 15.94 8.18
N MET A 360 9.75 17.25 7.90
CA MET A 360 9.86 17.75 6.52
C MET A 360 11.25 17.53 5.93
N THR A 361 12.32 17.65 6.74
CA THR A 361 13.67 17.33 6.27
C THR A 361 13.75 15.88 5.81
N MET A 362 13.22 14.94 6.60
CA MET A 362 13.20 13.51 6.22
C MET A 362 12.28 13.22 5.04
N TRP A 363 11.10 13.84 4.98
CA TRP A 363 10.18 13.64 3.86
C TRP A 363 10.80 14.10 2.53
N VAL A 364 11.35 15.31 2.50
CA VAL A 364 11.99 15.88 1.31
C VAL A 364 13.21 15.06 0.89
N LYS A 365 14.10 14.71 1.83
CA LYS A 365 15.31 13.91 1.54
C LYS A 365 15.02 12.53 0.95
N GLN A 366 13.92 11.88 1.36
CA GLN A 366 13.47 10.59 0.80
C GLN A 366 12.99 10.65 -0.65
N LEU A 367 12.70 11.84 -1.16
CA LEU A 367 12.18 12.04 -2.51
C LEU A 367 13.30 12.38 -3.50
N TYR A 368 14.54 12.52 -3.03
CA TYR A 368 15.67 12.83 -3.90
C TYR A 368 15.99 11.64 -4.82
N PRO A 369 16.26 11.90 -6.12
CA PRO A 369 16.86 10.90 -6.99
C PRO A 369 18.19 10.43 -6.41
N GLU A 370 18.40 9.12 -6.32
CA GLU A 370 19.62 8.54 -5.71
C GLU A 370 20.91 9.06 -6.34
N GLN A 371 20.90 9.28 -7.65
CA GLN A 371 22.05 9.74 -8.44
C GLN A 371 22.33 11.25 -8.31
N SER A 372 21.49 12.01 -7.61
CA SER A 372 21.58 13.47 -7.53
C SER A 372 21.25 14.03 -6.14
N ARG A 373 21.46 13.22 -5.09
CA ARG A 373 21.14 13.60 -3.71
C ARG A 373 21.90 14.84 -3.24
N GLY A 374 23.16 14.99 -3.62
CA GLY A 374 23.96 16.16 -3.25
C GLY A 374 23.43 17.43 -3.90
N GLN A 375 23.12 17.39 -5.19
CA GLN A 375 22.56 18.53 -5.92
C GLN A 375 21.19 18.96 -5.37
N PHE A 376 20.37 18.00 -4.92
CA PHE A 376 19.03 18.26 -4.36
C PHE A 376 19.07 18.88 -2.96
N GLU A 377 20.18 18.82 -2.21
CA GLU A 377 20.34 19.61 -0.99
C GLU A 377 20.28 21.12 -1.28
N GLY A 378 20.72 21.58 -2.46
CA GLY A 378 20.58 22.97 -2.88
C GLY A 378 19.11 23.40 -3.01
N ILE A 379 18.25 22.49 -3.49
CA ILE A 379 16.79 22.72 -3.53
C ILE A 379 16.24 22.84 -2.12
N ARG A 380 16.71 22.02 -1.18
CA ARG A 380 16.30 22.14 0.23
C ARG A 380 16.64 23.52 0.78
N ILE A 381 17.87 23.97 0.64
CA ILE A 381 18.31 25.30 1.13
C ILE A 381 17.46 26.42 0.53
N LEU A 382 17.14 26.34 -0.77
CA LEU A 382 16.27 27.31 -1.44
C LEU A 382 14.90 27.46 -0.75
N PHE A 383 14.26 26.34 -0.37
CA PHE A 383 12.90 26.34 0.22
C PHE A 383 12.88 26.42 1.75
N PHE A 384 13.92 25.97 2.43
CA PHE A 384 14.01 25.95 3.90
C PHE A 384 14.65 27.22 4.46
N VAL A 385 15.55 27.86 3.69
CA VAL A 385 16.39 28.97 4.18
C VAL A 385 16.22 30.22 3.32
N LEU A 386 16.68 30.20 2.06
CA LEU A 386 16.77 31.43 1.24
C LEU A 386 15.41 32.10 1.04
N THR A 387 14.42 31.35 0.56
CA THR A 387 13.08 31.89 0.28
C THR A 387 12.37 32.34 1.57
N PRO A 388 12.32 31.51 2.64
CA PRO A 388 11.70 31.93 3.90
C PRO A 388 12.34 33.13 4.56
N MET A 389 13.68 33.22 4.54
CA MET A 389 14.40 34.31 5.20
C MET A 389 14.14 35.64 4.49
N ILE A 390 14.22 35.69 3.15
CA ILE A 390 13.95 36.92 2.40
C ILE A 390 12.50 37.36 2.59
N ILE A 391 11.53 36.47 2.35
CA ILE A 391 10.11 36.84 2.36
C ILE A 391 9.64 37.13 3.78
N GLY A 392 9.98 36.26 4.75
CA GLY A 392 9.54 36.37 6.13
C GLY A 392 10.02 37.66 6.80
N THR A 393 11.31 38.01 6.63
CA THR A 393 11.88 39.22 7.22
C THR A 393 11.30 40.49 6.59
N ILE A 394 11.03 40.52 5.28
CA ILE A 394 10.36 41.65 4.62
C ILE A 394 8.95 41.85 5.18
N ILE A 395 8.17 40.78 5.30
CA ILE A 395 6.80 40.85 5.84
C ILE A 395 6.82 41.27 7.32
N GLY A 396 7.71 40.71 8.13
CA GLY A 396 7.88 41.08 9.54
C GLY A 396 8.14 42.58 9.71
N ASN A 397 9.07 43.13 8.93
CA ASN A 397 9.37 44.56 8.92
C ASN A 397 8.16 45.43 8.53
N ILE A 398 7.36 45.01 7.55
CA ILE A 398 6.13 45.72 7.15
C ILE A 398 5.10 45.72 8.29
N ILE A 399 4.93 44.59 8.97
CA ILE A 399 4.00 44.47 10.10
C ILE A 399 4.42 45.38 11.25
N ILE A 400 5.71 45.41 11.58
CA ILE A 400 6.24 46.25 12.68
C ILE A 400 6.09 47.73 12.35
N LYS A 401 6.44 48.15 11.12
CA LYS A 401 6.35 49.56 10.71
C LYS A 401 4.93 50.13 10.75
N ASN A 402 3.93 49.28 10.51
CA ASN A 402 2.52 49.64 10.53
C ASN A 402 1.84 49.27 11.87
N GLY A 403 2.59 48.76 12.84
CA GLY A 403 2.10 48.40 14.17
C GLY A 403 2.05 49.60 15.12
N ALA A 404 1.32 49.47 16.22
CA ALA A 404 1.09 50.55 17.19
C ALA A 404 2.19 50.70 18.27
N GLY A 405 3.30 49.97 18.17
CA GLY A 405 4.37 50.00 19.17
C GLY A 405 5.52 50.91 18.75
N SER A 406 5.81 51.95 19.52
CA SER A 406 6.98 52.80 19.31
C SER A 406 7.66 53.18 20.63
N ILE A 407 8.99 53.19 20.66
CA ILE A 407 9.81 53.67 21.79
C ILE A 407 10.70 54.81 21.32
N VAL A 408 11.06 55.74 22.21
CA VAL A 408 12.05 56.78 21.92
C VAL A 408 13.40 56.29 22.45
N ASN A 409 14.38 56.12 21.56
CA ASN A 409 15.71 55.66 21.93
C ASN A 409 16.53 56.76 22.65
N GLU A 410 17.72 56.43 23.14
CA GLU A 410 18.64 57.35 23.86
C GLU A 410 19.06 58.59 23.06
N TYR A 411 18.77 58.62 21.75
CA TYR A 411 19.07 59.71 20.82
C TYR A 411 17.82 60.54 20.44
N GLY A 412 16.67 60.29 21.06
CA GLY A 412 15.43 61.02 20.78
C GLY A 412 14.70 60.57 19.51
N ILE A 413 15.08 59.45 18.91
CA ILE A 413 14.47 58.91 17.69
C ILE A 413 13.39 57.90 18.06
N THR A 414 12.20 58.05 17.48
CA THR A 414 11.09 57.08 17.62
C THR A 414 11.37 55.83 16.78
N GLU A 415 11.55 54.69 17.44
CA GLU A 415 11.74 53.37 16.83
C GLU A 415 10.50 52.51 17.01
N ASN A 416 10.06 51.84 15.94
CA ASN A 416 8.92 50.92 16.00
C ASN A 416 9.35 49.59 16.63
N ILE A 417 8.65 49.18 17.70
CA ILE A 417 8.91 47.91 18.39
C ILE A 417 7.90 46.83 17.96
N PRO A 418 8.32 45.55 17.92
CA PRO A 418 7.40 44.46 17.67
C PRO A 418 6.34 44.38 18.78
N VAL A 419 5.07 44.24 18.38
CA VAL A 419 3.92 44.03 19.27
C VAL A 419 3.24 42.71 18.95
N GLU A 420 2.24 42.32 19.75
CA GLU A 420 1.67 40.97 19.74
C GLU A 420 1.02 40.59 18.39
N SER A 421 0.67 41.59 17.57
CA SER A 421 0.13 41.41 16.22
C SER A 421 1.06 40.64 15.28
N ILE A 422 2.37 40.62 15.51
CA ILE A 422 3.32 39.87 14.68
C ILE A 422 3.09 38.36 14.77
N TYR A 423 2.76 37.86 15.96
CA TYR A 423 2.43 36.45 16.21
C TYR A 423 1.06 36.09 15.64
N MET A 424 0.10 37.03 15.69
CA MET A 424 -1.21 36.87 15.06
C MET A 424 -1.08 36.65 13.55
N TRP A 425 -0.35 37.54 12.87
CA TRP A 425 -0.13 37.42 11.42
C TRP A 425 0.62 36.15 11.05
N ALA A 426 1.62 35.76 11.86
CA ALA A 426 2.30 34.48 11.68
C ALA A 426 1.35 33.28 11.82
N ALA A 427 0.47 33.27 12.83
CA ALA A 427 -0.51 32.22 13.06
C ALA A 427 -1.53 32.09 11.90
N ILE A 428 -1.95 33.22 11.32
CA ILE A 428 -2.83 33.23 10.14
C ILE A 428 -2.09 32.65 8.93
N LEU A 429 -0.88 33.13 8.64
CA LEU A 429 -0.15 32.74 7.45
C LEU A 429 0.29 31.26 7.46
N VAL A 430 0.69 30.74 8.63
CA VAL A 430 1.10 29.32 8.75
C VAL A 430 -0.06 28.35 8.53
N THR A 431 -1.31 28.79 8.72
CA THR A 431 -2.50 27.99 8.39
C THR A 431 -2.55 27.66 6.89
N GLY A 432 -1.99 28.50 6.03
CA GLY A 432 -1.86 28.26 4.59
C GLY A 432 -1.05 27.00 4.25
N ALA A 433 -0.16 26.53 5.15
CA ALA A 433 0.65 25.32 4.94
C ALA A 433 -0.20 24.03 4.86
N PHE A 434 -1.44 24.02 5.37
CA PHE A 434 -2.32 22.85 5.25
C PHE A 434 -2.75 22.55 3.82
N ILE A 435 -2.82 23.56 2.94
CA ILE A 435 -3.23 23.39 1.54
C ILE A 435 -2.24 22.52 0.77
N PRO A 436 -0.95 22.89 0.63
CA PRO A 436 0.03 22.04 -0.04
C PRO A 436 0.25 20.72 0.72
N LEU A 437 0.16 20.70 2.05
CA LEU A 437 0.27 19.49 2.85
C LEU A 437 -0.80 18.46 2.51
N PHE A 438 -2.05 18.89 2.31
CA PHE A 438 -3.13 17.98 1.93
C PHE A 438 -2.85 17.24 0.62
N PHE A 439 -2.39 17.97 -0.41
CA PHE A 439 -2.04 17.36 -1.70
C PHE A 439 -0.78 16.50 -1.60
N ALA A 440 0.25 16.96 -0.87
CA ALA A 440 1.47 16.18 -0.62
C ALA A 440 1.14 14.87 0.09
N ALA A 441 0.26 14.90 1.11
CA ALA A 441 -0.17 13.73 1.85
C ALA A 441 -0.82 12.69 0.94
N ARG A 442 -1.67 13.10 -0.02
CA ARG A 442 -2.30 12.15 -0.97
C ARG A 442 -1.27 11.43 -1.83
N LEU A 443 -0.24 12.14 -2.31
CA LEU A 443 0.84 11.55 -3.10
C LEU A 443 1.74 10.65 -2.25
N TYR A 444 2.04 11.06 -1.02
CA TYR A 444 2.79 10.24 -0.05
C TYR A 444 2.10 8.90 0.21
N HIS A 445 0.80 8.90 0.51
CA HIS A 445 0.06 7.65 0.72
C HIS A 445 0.03 6.78 -0.54
N LYS A 446 -0.05 7.40 -1.74
CA LYS A 446 0.04 6.66 -3.01
C LYS A 446 1.41 6.00 -3.17
N ARG A 447 2.51 6.70 -2.87
CA ARG A 447 3.88 6.17 -2.96
C ARG A 447 4.11 5.03 -1.97
N ILE A 448 3.69 5.19 -0.71
CA ILE A 448 3.88 4.17 0.33
C ILE A 448 3.05 2.90 0.02
N ASN A 449 1.81 3.06 -0.44
CA ASN A 449 0.97 1.91 -0.79
C ASN A 449 1.46 1.18 -2.06
N ASN A 450 2.21 1.87 -2.92
CA ASN A 450 2.82 1.29 -4.12
C ASN A 450 4.22 0.69 -3.87
N LYS A 451 4.70 0.58 -2.61
CA LYS A 451 5.98 -0.11 -2.34
C LYS A 451 5.93 -1.56 -2.82
N VAL A 452 7.08 -2.02 -3.35
CA VAL A 452 7.29 -3.39 -3.84
C VAL A 452 6.98 -4.37 -2.71
N LEU A 453 6.19 -5.39 -3.01
CA LEU A 453 5.87 -6.46 -2.07
C LEU A 453 7.13 -7.28 -1.78
N SER A 454 7.37 -7.60 -0.52
CA SER A 454 8.39 -8.56 -0.14
C SER A 454 8.00 -9.94 -0.70
N PRO A 455 8.90 -10.68 -1.36
CA PRO A 455 8.63 -12.03 -1.82
C PRO A 455 8.31 -12.94 -0.64
N LEU A 456 7.25 -13.74 -0.75
CA LEU A 456 6.84 -14.67 0.28
C LEU A 456 6.34 -15.96 -0.37
N MET A 457 7.04 -17.06 -0.10
CA MET A 457 6.77 -18.37 -0.67
C MET A 457 5.95 -19.23 0.28
N THR A 458 4.98 -19.95 -0.27
CA THR A 458 4.32 -21.05 0.45
C THR A 458 5.24 -22.27 0.49
N VAL A 459 4.96 -23.20 1.40
CA VAL A 459 5.70 -24.47 1.50
C VAL A 459 5.61 -25.32 0.23
N TRP A 460 4.50 -25.22 -0.51
CA TRP A 460 4.32 -25.93 -1.78
C TRP A 460 5.06 -25.23 -2.93
N GLY A 461 5.03 -23.90 -2.96
CA GLY A 461 5.77 -23.12 -3.96
C GLY A 461 7.29 -23.28 -3.85
N GLU A 462 7.82 -23.45 -2.63
CA GLU A 462 9.23 -23.79 -2.39
C GLU A 462 9.64 -25.11 -3.06
N ASN A 463 8.70 -26.06 -3.18
CA ASN A 463 8.92 -27.40 -3.73
C ASN A 463 8.23 -27.61 -5.08
N LEU A 464 7.97 -26.53 -5.83
CA LEU A 464 7.25 -26.59 -7.10
C LEU A 464 7.99 -27.45 -8.14
N ASN A 465 7.28 -28.43 -8.72
CA ASN A 465 7.74 -29.08 -9.96
C ASN A 465 7.60 -28.12 -11.14
N LYS A 466 8.70 -27.45 -11.50
CA LYS A 466 8.72 -26.42 -12.55
C LYS A 466 8.54 -26.98 -13.97
N GLU A 467 8.85 -28.26 -14.19
CA GLU A 467 8.76 -28.88 -15.51
C GLU A 467 7.31 -29.16 -15.93
N CYS A 468 6.47 -29.52 -14.96
CA CYS A 468 5.05 -29.75 -15.20
C CYS A 468 4.24 -29.57 -13.89
N PRO A 469 4.02 -28.32 -13.45
CA PRO A 469 3.20 -28.05 -12.28
C PRO A 469 1.73 -28.37 -12.57
N LEU A 470 0.97 -28.72 -11.52
CA LEU A 470 -0.47 -29.02 -11.61
C LEU A 470 -0.80 -30.07 -12.69
N ASN A 471 -0.08 -31.18 -12.70
CA ASN A 471 -0.21 -32.29 -13.66
C ASN A 471 -1.36 -33.26 -13.33
N ASP A 472 -2.37 -32.80 -12.59
CA ASP A 472 -3.61 -33.51 -12.38
C ASP A 472 -4.60 -33.21 -13.49
N TYR A 473 -5.42 -34.20 -13.87
CA TYR A 473 -6.41 -33.99 -14.93
C TYR A 473 -7.35 -32.82 -14.59
N PRO A 474 -7.43 -31.76 -15.44
CA PRO A 474 -8.09 -30.51 -15.06
C PRO A 474 -9.63 -30.55 -14.97
N ARG A 475 -10.27 -31.58 -15.54
CA ARG A 475 -11.74 -31.72 -15.57
C ARG A 475 -12.21 -32.98 -14.82
N PRO A 476 -12.28 -32.98 -13.47
CA PRO A 476 -12.69 -34.14 -12.68
C PRO A 476 -14.05 -34.74 -13.05
N GLN A 477 -14.94 -33.96 -13.66
CA GLN A 477 -16.28 -34.38 -14.07
C GLN A 477 -16.37 -34.89 -15.52
N LEU A 478 -15.26 -34.89 -16.25
CA LEU A 478 -15.18 -35.37 -17.64
C LEU A 478 -13.80 -35.97 -17.92
N GLN A 479 -13.39 -36.92 -17.09
CA GLN A 479 -12.05 -37.51 -17.10
C GLN A 479 -11.85 -38.49 -18.26
N ARG A 480 -10.80 -38.26 -19.03
CA ARG A 480 -10.31 -39.16 -20.09
C ARG A 480 -8.95 -39.73 -19.77
N LYS A 481 -8.64 -40.88 -20.38
CA LYS A 481 -7.33 -41.54 -20.24
C LYS A 481 -6.24 -40.89 -21.11
N GLN A 482 -6.57 -40.51 -22.34
CA GLN A 482 -5.62 -39.96 -23.30
C GLN A 482 -5.56 -38.45 -23.23
N TRP A 483 -4.59 -37.93 -22.50
CA TRP A 483 -4.35 -36.49 -22.37
C TRP A 483 -2.88 -36.20 -22.09
N GLN A 484 -2.48 -34.96 -22.31
CA GLN A 484 -1.13 -34.48 -22.05
C GLN A 484 -1.18 -33.08 -21.45
N CYS A 485 -0.59 -32.90 -20.27
CA CYS A 485 -0.41 -31.58 -19.68
C CYS A 485 0.65 -30.79 -20.45
N LEU A 486 0.35 -29.52 -20.75
CA LEU A 486 1.24 -28.57 -21.39
C LEU A 486 1.66 -27.44 -20.43
N ASN A 487 1.51 -27.63 -19.13
CA ASN A 487 2.14 -26.77 -18.13
C ASN A 487 3.67 -26.95 -18.15
N GLY A 488 4.38 -26.04 -17.49
CA GLY A 488 5.83 -26.04 -17.39
C GLY A 488 6.46 -24.81 -18.03
N ILE A 489 7.68 -24.95 -18.51
CA ILE A 489 8.46 -23.83 -19.06
C ILE A 489 7.98 -23.49 -20.48
N TRP A 490 7.65 -22.22 -20.69
CA TRP A 490 7.36 -21.61 -21.98
C TRP A 490 8.30 -20.42 -22.18
N LYS A 491 8.52 -20.00 -23.43
CA LYS A 491 9.13 -18.69 -23.70
C LYS A 491 8.08 -17.60 -23.60
N TYR A 492 8.48 -16.42 -23.14
CA TYR A 492 7.60 -15.25 -23.12
C TYR A 492 8.28 -13.98 -23.64
N ALA A 493 7.46 -13.02 -24.06
CA ALA A 493 7.87 -11.64 -24.30
C ALA A 493 6.69 -10.71 -23.97
N ILE A 494 6.96 -9.52 -23.43
CA ILE A 494 5.93 -8.49 -23.27
C ILE A 494 6.37 -7.27 -24.08
N CYS A 495 5.56 -6.94 -25.10
CA CYS A 495 5.87 -5.90 -26.08
C CYS A 495 4.82 -4.79 -26.04
N ASP A 496 5.23 -3.56 -26.39
CA ASP A 496 4.26 -2.48 -26.64
C ASP A 496 3.57 -2.73 -27.99
N GLY A 497 2.25 -2.51 -28.06
CA GLY A 497 1.47 -2.77 -29.26
C GLY A 497 1.08 -4.25 -29.43
N LYS A 498 0.65 -4.62 -30.65
CA LYS A 498 0.06 -5.95 -30.98
C LYS A 498 0.92 -6.79 -31.92
N GLU A 499 2.12 -6.34 -32.24
CA GLU A 499 2.99 -7.05 -33.17
C GLU A 499 3.69 -8.23 -32.48
N LYS A 500 3.90 -9.32 -33.25
CA LYS A 500 4.63 -10.49 -32.77
C LYS A 500 6.10 -10.11 -32.52
N PRO A 501 6.71 -10.55 -31.40
CA PRO A 501 8.12 -10.28 -31.13
C PRO A 501 9.06 -11.02 -32.09
N ASP A 502 10.14 -10.35 -32.47
CA ASP A 502 11.29 -10.99 -33.15
C ASP A 502 12.20 -11.75 -32.17
N SER A 503 12.19 -11.37 -30.88
CA SER A 503 13.00 -11.97 -29.81
C SER A 503 12.19 -12.19 -28.53
N TRP A 504 12.54 -13.23 -27.77
CA TRP A 504 11.86 -13.59 -26.52
C TRP A 504 12.60 -13.04 -25.29
N ASP A 505 11.87 -12.51 -24.31
CA ASP A 505 12.43 -11.88 -23.09
C ASP A 505 13.04 -12.92 -22.15
N GLY A 506 12.48 -14.15 -22.11
CA GLY A 506 12.97 -15.22 -21.25
C GLY A 506 12.01 -16.39 -21.15
N ASP A 507 12.14 -17.13 -20.05
CA ASP A 507 11.30 -18.26 -19.69
C ASP A 507 10.22 -17.87 -18.67
N ILE A 508 9.05 -18.46 -18.78
CA ILE A 508 7.92 -18.34 -17.85
C ILE A 508 7.39 -19.74 -17.51
N ILE A 509 7.03 -19.97 -16.25
CA ILE A 509 6.41 -21.21 -15.81
C ILE A 509 4.89 -21.07 -15.89
N VAL A 510 4.28 -21.77 -16.85
CA VAL A 510 2.83 -21.87 -17.02
C VAL A 510 2.29 -22.96 -16.07
N PRO A 511 1.18 -22.72 -15.36
CA PRO A 511 0.18 -21.69 -15.62
C PRO A 511 0.23 -20.57 -14.58
N PHE A 512 1.41 -20.05 -14.24
CA PHE A 512 1.51 -18.91 -13.33
C PHE A 512 1.60 -17.61 -14.13
N SER A 513 0.81 -16.61 -13.73
CA SER A 513 0.79 -15.27 -14.34
C SER A 513 2.17 -14.60 -14.24
N PRO A 514 2.58 -13.75 -15.21
CA PRO A 514 3.91 -13.15 -15.21
C PRO A 514 4.17 -12.25 -13.99
N GLU A 515 3.13 -11.81 -13.29
CA GLU A 515 3.23 -11.04 -12.04
C GLU A 515 3.64 -11.87 -10.82
N SER A 516 3.40 -13.17 -10.85
CA SER A 516 3.59 -14.08 -9.72
C SER A 516 5.07 -14.44 -9.50
N LEU A 517 5.41 -14.86 -8.27
CA LEU A 517 6.76 -15.37 -7.95
C LEU A 517 7.02 -16.71 -8.66
N LEU A 518 6.02 -17.60 -8.69
CA LEU A 518 6.15 -18.94 -9.26
C LEU A 518 6.34 -18.95 -10.78
N SER A 519 5.95 -17.88 -11.48
CA SER A 519 6.22 -17.73 -12.91
C SER A 519 7.72 -17.56 -13.23
N GLY A 520 8.49 -17.06 -12.27
CA GLY A 520 9.88 -16.64 -12.46
C GLY A 520 10.05 -15.26 -13.12
N VAL A 521 8.95 -14.58 -13.50
CA VAL A 521 8.99 -13.33 -14.30
C VAL A 521 8.87 -12.08 -13.42
N GLN A 522 7.86 -12.01 -12.55
CA GLN A 522 7.57 -10.87 -11.67
C GLN A 522 7.43 -9.51 -12.40
N ARG A 523 6.79 -9.53 -13.58
CA ARG A 523 6.56 -8.34 -14.40
C ARG A 523 5.07 -8.16 -14.68
N LYS A 524 4.59 -6.95 -14.45
CA LYS A 524 3.20 -6.56 -14.71
C LYS A 524 2.97 -6.27 -16.18
N LEU A 525 1.90 -6.84 -16.75
CA LEU A 525 1.38 -6.46 -18.05
C LEU A 525 0.62 -5.13 -17.95
N MET A 526 0.93 -4.19 -18.85
CA MET A 526 0.22 -2.91 -18.93
C MET A 526 -0.81 -2.93 -20.07
N PRO A 527 -1.91 -2.15 -20.01
CA PRO A 527 -2.97 -2.16 -21.04
C PRO A 527 -2.52 -1.89 -22.49
N SER A 528 -1.42 -1.15 -22.68
CA SER A 528 -0.86 -0.88 -24.02
C SER A 528 0.03 -2.01 -24.56
N GLN A 529 0.21 -3.07 -23.79
CA GLN A 529 1.15 -4.15 -24.05
C GLN A 529 0.44 -5.44 -24.42
N THR A 530 1.16 -6.28 -25.16
CA THR A 530 0.77 -7.66 -25.45
C THR A 530 1.79 -8.60 -24.84
N LEU A 531 1.30 -9.58 -24.09
CA LEU A 531 2.06 -10.71 -23.59
C LEU A 531 2.02 -11.84 -24.60
N TRP A 532 3.19 -12.27 -25.06
CA TRP A 532 3.36 -13.37 -25.98
C TRP A 532 3.93 -14.57 -25.25
N TYR A 533 3.37 -15.75 -25.52
CA TYR A 533 3.90 -17.04 -25.10
C TYR A 533 4.31 -17.86 -26.31
N ARG A 534 5.34 -18.69 -26.16
CA ARG A 534 5.75 -19.68 -27.16
C ARG A 534 6.18 -20.97 -26.48
N ARG A 535 5.69 -22.10 -27.01
CA ARG A 535 6.15 -23.43 -26.62
C ARG A 535 6.27 -24.34 -27.83
N ALA A 536 7.38 -25.07 -27.89
CA ALA A 536 7.53 -26.21 -28.77
C ALA A 536 6.93 -27.44 -28.09
N VAL A 537 6.08 -28.18 -28.80
CA VAL A 537 5.45 -29.43 -28.33
C VAL A 537 5.73 -30.51 -29.36
N ARG A 538 6.13 -31.69 -28.89
CA ARG A 538 6.36 -32.84 -29.76
C ARG A 538 5.16 -33.79 -29.72
N PHE A 539 4.60 -34.10 -30.88
CA PHE A 539 3.61 -35.16 -31.07
C PHE A 539 4.24 -36.28 -31.88
N ASP A 540 4.56 -37.41 -31.24
CA ASP A 540 5.24 -38.53 -31.90
C ASP A 540 4.39 -39.25 -32.94
N LYS A 541 3.06 -39.07 -32.90
CA LYS A 541 2.11 -39.63 -33.87
C LYS A 541 0.98 -38.64 -34.11
N MET A 542 0.50 -38.58 -35.35
CA MET A 542 -0.76 -37.90 -35.65
C MET A 542 -1.95 -38.66 -35.02
N PRO A 543 -3.06 -37.98 -34.69
CA PRO A 543 -4.30 -38.64 -34.33
C PRO A 543 -4.68 -39.69 -35.38
N ALA A 544 -5.14 -40.87 -34.94
CA ALA A 544 -5.50 -41.93 -35.88
C ALA A 544 -6.71 -41.52 -36.73
N ASN A 545 -6.96 -42.24 -37.83
CA ASN A 545 -8.14 -41.96 -38.65
C ASN A 545 -9.43 -42.11 -37.81
N GLY A 546 -10.23 -41.05 -37.77
CA GLY A 546 -11.41 -40.95 -36.91
C GLY A 546 -11.14 -40.49 -35.47
N GLU A 547 -9.96 -39.92 -35.18
CA GLU A 547 -9.64 -39.22 -33.93
C GLU A 547 -9.40 -37.72 -34.17
N ARG A 548 -9.53 -36.94 -33.10
CA ARG A 548 -9.32 -35.49 -33.03
C ARG A 548 -8.39 -35.17 -31.86
N LEU A 549 -7.64 -34.08 -31.96
CA LEU A 549 -6.79 -33.56 -30.91
C LEU A 549 -7.30 -32.19 -30.51
N LEU A 550 -7.72 -32.05 -29.25
CA LEU A 550 -8.24 -30.81 -28.71
C LEU A 550 -7.18 -30.15 -27.83
N LEU A 551 -6.90 -28.86 -28.08
CA LEU A 551 -6.10 -28.01 -27.20
C LEU A 551 -7.02 -27.25 -26.25
N HIS A 552 -6.80 -27.41 -24.96
CA HIS A 552 -7.61 -26.85 -23.88
C HIS A 552 -6.85 -25.82 -23.06
N PHE A 553 -7.60 -24.79 -22.63
CA PHE A 553 -7.16 -23.78 -21.68
C PHE A 553 -8.15 -23.71 -20.53
N GLY A 554 -7.66 -23.79 -19.28
CA GLY A 554 -8.50 -23.62 -18.10
C GLY A 554 -9.01 -22.17 -17.97
N ALA A 555 -8.10 -21.20 -18.14
CA ALA A 555 -8.40 -19.78 -18.16
C ALA A 555 -7.17 -18.97 -18.63
N VAL A 556 -7.40 -17.89 -19.37
CA VAL A 556 -6.39 -16.93 -19.81
C VAL A 556 -6.93 -15.51 -19.60
N ASP A 557 -6.27 -14.70 -18.78
CA ASP A 557 -6.69 -13.32 -18.51
C ASP A 557 -6.00 -12.33 -19.48
N GLN A 558 -6.66 -11.68 -20.44
CA GLN A 558 -8.12 -11.64 -20.62
C GLN A 558 -8.61 -11.86 -22.05
N HIS A 559 -7.91 -11.28 -23.02
CA HIS A 559 -8.18 -11.51 -24.44
C HIS A 559 -6.99 -12.22 -25.03
N CYS A 560 -7.22 -13.39 -25.65
CA CYS A 560 -6.13 -14.14 -26.25
C CYS A 560 -6.42 -14.63 -27.67
N THR A 561 -5.35 -14.79 -28.44
CA THR A 561 -5.33 -15.40 -29.77
C THR A 561 -4.32 -16.55 -29.76
N VAL A 562 -4.74 -17.72 -30.26
CA VAL A 562 -3.90 -18.92 -30.30
C VAL A 562 -3.44 -19.19 -31.74
N TYR A 563 -2.16 -19.47 -31.90
CA TYR A 563 -1.52 -19.80 -33.16
C TYR A 563 -0.84 -21.16 -33.05
N ILE A 564 -0.97 -21.99 -34.08
CA ILE A 564 -0.22 -23.25 -34.21
C ILE A 564 0.50 -23.24 -35.55
N ASN A 565 1.82 -23.48 -35.52
CA ASN A 565 2.67 -23.51 -36.71
C ASN A 565 2.45 -22.28 -37.63
N GLY A 566 2.31 -21.10 -37.01
CA GLY A 566 2.08 -19.81 -37.70
C GLY A 566 0.63 -19.52 -38.14
N LYS A 567 -0.30 -20.47 -38.01
CA LYS A 567 -1.73 -20.27 -38.37
C LYS A 567 -2.56 -19.89 -37.15
N VAL A 568 -3.47 -18.93 -37.31
CA VAL A 568 -4.45 -18.56 -36.27
C VAL A 568 -5.50 -19.65 -36.15
N ILE A 569 -5.72 -20.14 -34.93
CA ILE A 569 -6.71 -21.18 -34.62
C ILE A 569 -8.01 -20.56 -34.11
N GLY A 570 -7.90 -19.53 -33.27
CA GLY A 570 -9.05 -18.87 -32.69
C GLY A 570 -8.71 -17.84 -31.63
N ASN A 571 -9.76 -17.20 -31.11
CA ASN A 571 -9.67 -16.16 -30.09
C ASN A 571 -10.60 -16.48 -28.90
N HIS A 572 -10.22 -16.03 -27.71
CA HIS A 572 -11.08 -16.06 -26.52
C HIS A 572 -11.10 -14.71 -25.81
N SER A 573 -12.23 -14.42 -25.16
CA SER A 573 -12.43 -13.24 -24.29
C SER A 573 -13.07 -13.66 -22.98
N GLY A 574 -12.49 -13.18 -21.87
CA GLY A 574 -12.92 -13.42 -20.51
C GLY A 574 -11.86 -14.17 -19.71
N GLY A 575 -11.54 -13.68 -18.52
CA GLY A 575 -10.37 -14.14 -17.77
C GLY A 575 -10.53 -15.44 -16.97
N TYR A 576 -11.72 -16.01 -16.85
CA TYR A 576 -12.02 -17.02 -15.81
C TYR A 576 -12.64 -18.32 -16.31
N TRP A 577 -12.94 -18.44 -17.62
CA TRP A 577 -13.70 -19.57 -18.16
C TRP A 577 -12.86 -20.40 -19.13
N PRO A 578 -13.05 -21.73 -19.14
CA PRO A 578 -12.31 -22.61 -20.01
C PRO A 578 -12.79 -22.52 -21.46
N PHE A 579 -11.89 -22.83 -22.38
CA PHE A 579 -12.17 -22.96 -23.81
C PHE A 579 -11.23 -23.96 -24.45
N SER A 580 -11.57 -24.41 -25.66
CA SER A 580 -10.77 -25.36 -26.41
C SER A 580 -10.90 -25.18 -27.92
N PHE A 581 -9.90 -25.66 -28.65
CA PHE A 581 -9.89 -25.69 -30.11
C PHE A 581 -9.55 -27.10 -30.60
N ASP A 582 -10.19 -27.54 -31.69
CA ASP A 582 -9.72 -28.68 -32.47
C ASP A 582 -8.49 -28.25 -33.27
N ILE A 583 -7.36 -28.91 -33.03
CA ILE A 583 -6.07 -28.57 -33.61
C ILE A 583 -5.55 -29.67 -34.56
N THR A 584 -6.35 -30.70 -34.84
CA THR A 584 -5.94 -31.86 -35.65
C THR A 584 -5.32 -31.47 -36.98
N ASP A 585 -5.94 -30.53 -37.69
CA ASP A 585 -5.52 -30.13 -39.05
C ASP A 585 -4.39 -29.07 -39.05
N PHE A 586 -3.91 -28.68 -37.86
CA PHE A 586 -2.91 -27.62 -37.69
C PHE A 586 -1.56 -28.13 -37.18
N ILE A 587 -1.50 -29.39 -36.73
CA ILE A 587 -0.29 -30.04 -36.25
C ILE A 587 0.36 -30.93 -37.32
N ASN A 588 1.64 -31.21 -37.12
CA ASN A 588 2.45 -32.16 -37.89
C ASN A 588 3.02 -33.25 -36.95
N GLU A 589 3.48 -34.36 -37.50
CA GLU A 589 4.27 -35.33 -36.74
C GLU A 589 5.62 -34.70 -36.35
N GLY A 590 6.06 -34.93 -35.10
CA GLY A 590 7.27 -34.33 -34.56
C GLY A 590 7.01 -33.00 -33.84
N GLU A 591 7.89 -32.01 -34.05
CA GLU A 591 7.85 -30.74 -33.33
C GLU A 591 6.82 -29.76 -33.93
N ASN A 592 6.05 -29.13 -33.04
CA ASN A 592 5.02 -28.15 -33.37
C ASN A 592 5.19 -26.92 -32.49
N GLU A 593 4.90 -25.75 -33.04
CA GLU A 593 4.97 -24.48 -32.32
C GLU A 593 3.58 -24.00 -31.93
N ILE A 594 3.38 -23.75 -30.63
CA ILE A 594 2.21 -23.05 -30.09
C ILE A 594 2.64 -21.64 -29.69
N ILE A 595 1.95 -20.63 -30.22
CA ILE A 595 2.10 -19.23 -29.81
C ILE A 595 0.77 -18.70 -29.31
N ILE A 596 0.81 -17.88 -28.26
CA ILE A 596 -0.38 -17.25 -27.71
C ILE A 596 -0.08 -15.77 -27.49
N SER A 597 -0.93 -14.88 -28.00
CA SER A 597 -0.88 -13.45 -27.66
C SER A 597 -2.00 -13.11 -26.69
N VAL A 598 -1.70 -12.36 -25.64
CA VAL A 598 -2.63 -11.98 -24.58
C VAL A 598 -2.58 -10.48 -24.32
N THR A 599 -3.74 -9.84 -24.22
CA THR A 599 -3.89 -8.45 -23.76
C THR A 599 -4.84 -8.39 -22.57
N ASP A 600 -4.56 -7.49 -21.64
CA ASP A 600 -5.40 -7.24 -20.47
C ASP A 600 -5.47 -5.74 -20.14
N ASP A 601 -6.69 -5.19 -20.08
CA ASP A 601 -6.96 -3.82 -19.64
C ASP A 601 -7.14 -3.71 -18.12
N THR A 602 -7.16 -4.85 -17.42
CA THR A 602 -7.41 -5.01 -16.00
C THR A 602 -8.64 -4.20 -15.57
N ASN A 603 -8.47 -3.23 -14.67
CA ASN A 603 -9.56 -2.43 -14.10
C ASN A 603 -9.98 -1.22 -14.96
N LEU A 604 -9.46 -1.09 -16.20
CA LEU A 604 -9.80 -0.03 -17.15
C LEU A 604 -10.77 -0.52 -18.26
N GLY A 605 -10.88 -1.83 -18.44
CA GLY A 605 -11.73 -2.48 -19.45
C GLY A 605 -13.21 -2.58 -19.07
N ASP A 606 -13.99 -3.26 -19.93
CA ASP A 606 -15.39 -3.62 -19.68
C ASP A 606 -15.59 -5.02 -19.08
N GLU A 607 -14.57 -5.87 -19.24
CA GLU A 607 -14.57 -7.25 -18.77
C GLU A 607 -14.53 -7.33 -17.23
N ALA A 608 -14.83 -8.52 -16.73
CA ALA A 608 -14.77 -8.78 -15.29
C ALA A 608 -13.31 -8.82 -14.84
N TYR A 609 -12.97 -8.15 -13.74
CA TYR A 609 -11.59 -8.07 -13.26
C TYR A 609 -11.46 -8.44 -11.77
N GLY A 610 -12.56 -8.66 -11.05
CA GLY A 610 -12.50 -8.98 -9.63
C GLY A 610 -11.63 -7.99 -8.85
N LYS A 611 -10.94 -8.44 -7.80
CA LYS A 611 -10.11 -7.58 -6.93
C LYS A 611 -8.81 -7.06 -7.56
N GLN A 612 -8.60 -7.30 -8.85
CA GLN A 612 -7.38 -6.94 -9.58
C GLN A 612 -7.28 -5.43 -9.86
N LYS A 613 -6.13 -4.82 -9.57
CA LYS A 613 -5.84 -3.43 -9.99
C LYS A 613 -4.40 -3.23 -10.44
N LEU A 614 -4.24 -2.33 -11.42
CA LEU A 614 -2.92 -1.82 -11.83
C LEU A 614 -2.20 -1.12 -10.66
N ASN A 615 -2.95 -0.39 -9.84
CA ASN A 615 -2.48 0.21 -8.59
C ASN A 615 -3.21 -0.44 -7.42
N ARG A 616 -2.58 -1.44 -6.81
CA ARG A 616 -3.05 -2.16 -5.62
C ARG A 616 -3.16 -1.25 -4.39
N GLY A 617 -3.81 -1.73 -3.35
CA GLY A 617 -3.80 -1.12 -2.03
C GLY A 617 -5.10 -1.35 -1.25
N LYS A 618 -4.99 -1.56 0.06
CA LYS A 618 -6.12 -1.95 0.94
C LYS A 618 -6.76 -3.26 0.44
N ILE A 619 -8.07 -3.25 0.18
CA ILE A 619 -8.86 -4.37 -0.34
C ILE A 619 -8.68 -4.64 -1.85
N TRP A 620 -7.65 -4.09 -2.50
CA TRP A 620 -7.39 -4.28 -3.93
C TRP A 620 -6.00 -4.84 -4.13
N TYR A 621 -5.88 -5.90 -4.92
CA TYR A 621 -4.65 -6.69 -5.01
C TYR A 621 -3.95 -6.47 -6.35
N THR A 622 -2.73 -6.99 -6.46
CA THR A 622 -1.98 -7.00 -7.73
C THR A 622 -2.80 -7.70 -8.81
N GLY A 623 -3.04 -6.99 -9.91
CA GLY A 623 -3.66 -7.59 -11.10
C GLY A 623 -2.74 -8.59 -11.78
N GLN A 624 -3.35 -9.55 -12.46
CA GLN A 624 -2.72 -10.69 -13.10
C GLN A 624 -3.14 -10.78 -14.54
N SER A 625 -2.28 -11.34 -15.37
CA SER A 625 -2.53 -11.50 -16.79
C SER A 625 -2.06 -12.86 -17.30
N GLY A 626 -2.41 -13.17 -18.53
CA GLY A 626 -1.93 -14.36 -19.21
C GLY A 626 -2.56 -15.65 -18.73
N ILE A 627 -1.84 -16.74 -18.95
CA ILE A 627 -2.32 -18.09 -18.63
C ILE A 627 -2.18 -18.32 -17.13
N TRP A 628 -3.30 -18.47 -16.43
CA TRP A 628 -3.31 -18.68 -14.98
C TRP A 628 -3.96 -20.00 -14.53
N GLN A 629 -4.51 -20.79 -15.46
CA GLN A 629 -4.91 -22.19 -15.23
C GLN A 629 -4.32 -23.13 -16.28
N THR A 630 -4.35 -24.44 -16.00
CA THR A 630 -3.70 -25.48 -16.80
C THR A 630 -4.00 -25.39 -18.30
N VAL A 631 -2.98 -25.66 -19.10
CA VAL A 631 -3.07 -25.88 -20.56
C VAL A 631 -2.81 -27.36 -20.82
N TRP A 632 -3.63 -28.01 -21.65
CA TRP A 632 -3.46 -29.43 -21.93
C TRP A 632 -4.04 -29.82 -23.29
N CYS A 633 -3.64 -30.98 -23.81
CA CYS A 633 -4.25 -31.60 -24.98
C CYS A 633 -5.02 -32.87 -24.60
N GLU A 634 -6.08 -33.16 -25.33
CA GLU A 634 -6.84 -34.41 -25.25
C GLU A 634 -7.07 -35.01 -26.63
N THR A 635 -6.83 -36.31 -26.77
CA THR A 635 -7.22 -37.06 -27.96
C THR A 635 -8.62 -37.61 -27.74
N VAL A 636 -9.53 -37.33 -28.68
CA VAL A 636 -10.92 -37.78 -28.64
C VAL A 636 -11.28 -38.46 -29.97
N PRO A 637 -12.25 -39.38 -30.00
CA PRO A 637 -12.78 -39.90 -31.27
C PRO A 637 -13.55 -38.83 -32.04
N GLN A 638 -13.87 -39.10 -33.31
CA GLN A 638 -14.63 -38.20 -34.19
C GLN A 638 -16.01 -37.80 -33.62
N THR A 639 -16.66 -38.73 -32.93
CA THR A 639 -17.89 -38.47 -32.15
C THR A 639 -17.56 -38.64 -30.68
N TYR A 640 -17.65 -37.57 -29.90
CA TYR A 640 -17.19 -37.54 -28.50
C TYR A 640 -18.11 -36.73 -27.60
N ILE A 641 -18.04 -37.00 -26.30
CA ILE A 641 -18.83 -36.33 -25.26
C ILE A 641 -18.20 -34.98 -24.95
N LYS A 642 -18.82 -33.91 -25.42
CA LYS A 642 -18.35 -32.54 -25.17
C LYS A 642 -18.63 -32.10 -23.74
N ASN A 643 -19.82 -32.42 -23.23
CA ASN A 643 -20.25 -32.07 -21.88
C ASN A 643 -21.26 -33.09 -21.33
N VAL A 644 -21.32 -33.21 -20.02
CA VAL A 644 -22.30 -34.02 -19.30
C VAL A 644 -23.00 -33.11 -18.29
N SER A 645 -24.32 -33.10 -18.28
CA SER A 645 -25.12 -32.38 -17.28
C SER A 645 -25.80 -33.39 -16.37
N ILE A 646 -25.53 -33.30 -15.07
CA ILE A 646 -26.03 -34.26 -14.08
C ILE A 646 -27.09 -33.58 -13.22
N LYS A 647 -28.24 -34.24 -13.05
CA LYS A 647 -29.32 -33.81 -12.16
C LYS A 647 -29.74 -34.96 -11.26
N THR A 648 -29.75 -34.73 -9.96
CA THR A 648 -30.21 -35.71 -8.96
C THR A 648 -31.64 -35.40 -8.54
N ASP A 649 -32.45 -36.44 -8.40
CA ASP A 649 -33.78 -36.40 -7.80
C ASP A 649 -33.75 -37.29 -6.55
N LEU A 650 -33.68 -36.63 -5.40
CA LEU A 650 -33.57 -37.32 -4.13
C LEU A 650 -34.86 -38.04 -3.75
N SER A 651 -36.02 -37.47 -4.10
CA SER A 651 -37.34 -38.01 -3.76
C SER A 651 -37.62 -39.33 -4.46
N ASN A 652 -37.16 -39.45 -5.71
CA ASN A 652 -37.28 -40.67 -6.50
C ASN A 652 -36.01 -41.54 -6.42
N GLY A 653 -34.92 -41.13 -5.77
CA GLY A 653 -33.67 -41.90 -5.80
C GLY A 653 -33.13 -42.10 -7.22
N GLU A 654 -33.27 -41.07 -8.06
CA GLU A 654 -32.91 -41.11 -9.48
C GLU A 654 -31.80 -40.09 -9.80
N VAL A 655 -30.98 -40.41 -10.79
CA VAL A 655 -30.01 -39.49 -11.38
C VAL A 655 -30.22 -39.44 -12.89
N SER A 656 -30.24 -38.23 -13.45
CA SER A 656 -30.37 -37.96 -14.88
C SER A 656 -29.05 -37.46 -15.44
N PHE A 657 -28.61 -38.05 -16.54
CA PHE A 657 -27.45 -37.64 -17.32
C PHE A 657 -27.93 -37.11 -18.67
N ALA A 658 -27.72 -35.83 -18.93
CA ALA A 658 -27.91 -35.22 -20.24
C ALA A 658 -26.55 -35.05 -20.92
N LEU A 659 -26.35 -35.75 -22.03
CA LEU A 659 -25.12 -35.84 -22.80
C LEU A 659 -25.17 -34.86 -23.97
N ASP A 660 -24.17 -33.98 -24.04
CA ASP A 660 -23.92 -33.13 -25.20
C ASP A 660 -22.70 -33.70 -25.93
N CYS A 661 -22.92 -34.21 -27.14
CA CYS A 661 -21.89 -34.85 -27.95
C CYS A 661 -21.65 -34.05 -29.24
N GLU A 662 -20.39 -33.99 -29.66
CA GLU A 662 -19.98 -33.41 -30.93
C GLU A 662 -19.74 -34.54 -31.94
N GLY A 663 -20.15 -34.40 -33.20
CA GLY A 663 -20.01 -35.41 -34.26
C GLY A 663 -21.34 -35.77 -34.96
N HIS A 664 -21.32 -36.74 -35.87
CA HIS A 664 -22.52 -37.25 -36.55
C HIS A 664 -23.07 -38.48 -35.83
N ASP A 665 -24.40 -38.56 -35.71
CA ASP A 665 -25.23 -39.61 -35.09
C ASP A 665 -24.78 -40.09 -33.70
N MET A 666 -25.66 -39.96 -32.69
CA MET A 666 -25.38 -40.50 -31.34
C MET A 666 -25.22 -42.02 -31.40
N PRO A 667 -24.01 -42.58 -31.25
CA PRO A 667 -23.81 -44.02 -31.27
C PRO A 667 -24.43 -44.63 -30.01
N SER A 668 -24.79 -45.91 -30.08
CA SER A 668 -25.18 -46.68 -28.89
C SER A 668 -24.09 -46.57 -27.82
N GLY A 669 -24.50 -46.44 -26.57
CA GLY A 669 -23.58 -46.34 -25.45
C GLY A 669 -24.11 -46.97 -24.18
N LYS A 670 -23.37 -46.78 -23.08
CA LYS A 670 -23.76 -47.24 -21.76
C LYS A 670 -23.28 -46.30 -20.66
N ILE A 671 -24.04 -46.24 -19.58
CA ILE A 671 -23.67 -45.57 -18.33
C ILE A 671 -23.65 -46.61 -17.23
N THR A 672 -22.52 -46.74 -16.54
CA THR A 672 -22.35 -47.60 -15.37
C THR A 672 -22.08 -46.73 -14.15
N VAL A 673 -22.87 -46.87 -13.09
CA VAL A 673 -22.73 -46.15 -11.82
C VAL A 673 -22.10 -47.08 -10.77
N PHE A 674 -21.15 -46.55 -10.01
CA PHE A 674 -20.41 -47.27 -8.98
C PHE A 674 -20.61 -46.66 -7.59
N ASP A 675 -20.84 -47.53 -6.60
CA ASP A 675 -20.69 -47.22 -5.18
C ASP A 675 -19.38 -47.86 -4.71
N SER A 676 -18.40 -47.04 -4.34
CA SER A 676 -17.13 -47.50 -3.75
C SER A 676 -16.43 -48.57 -4.60
N GLY A 677 -16.46 -48.41 -5.92
CA GLY A 677 -15.90 -49.36 -6.90
C GLY A 677 -16.80 -50.54 -7.30
N THR A 678 -17.96 -50.72 -6.66
CA THR A 678 -18.94 -51.77 -7.02
C THR A 678 -20.01 -51.18 -7.95
N ALA A 679 -20.25 -51.82 -9.10
CA ALA A 679 -21.31 -51.38 -10.02
C ALA A 679 -22.70 -51.60 -9.39
N VAL A 680 -23.48 -50.52 -9.28
CA VAL A 680 -24.82 -50.53 -8.65
C VAL A 680 -25.95 -50.26 -9.63
N ALA A 681 -25.64 -49.72 -10.80
CA ALA A 681 -26.59 -49.56 -11.90
C ALA A 681 -25.85 -49.54 -13.25
N GLU A 682 -26.46 -50.11 -14.29
CA GLU A 682 -25.97 -50.02 -15.66
C GLU A 682 -27.18 -49.83 -16.58
N VAL A 683 -27.11 -48.84 -17.48
CA VAL A 683 -28.20 -48.49 -18.41
C VAL A 683 -27.62 -48.21 -19.80
N LEU A 684 -28.29 -48.69 -20.84
CA LEU A 684 -27.95 -48.39 -22.23
C LEU A 684 -28.37 -46.96 -22.58
N VAL A 685 -27.53 -46.29 -23.36
CA VAL A 685 -27.79 -44.93 -23.86
C VAL A 685 -28.48 -45.04 -25.20
N GLU A 686 -29.79 -44.79 -25.21
CA GLU A 686 -30.61 -44.75 -26.42
C GLU A 686 -30.93 -43.32 -26.87
N ASN A 687 -30.92 -42.37 -25.93
CA ASN A 687 -31.22 -40.95 -26.15
C ASN A 687 -30.15 -40.07 -25.49
N SER A 688 -30.17 -38.77 -25.80
CA SER A 688 -29.26 -37.78 -25.18
C SER A 688 -29.52 -37.57 -23.69
N GLU A 689 -30.68 -37.94 -23.16
CA GLU A 689 -30.99 -37.89 -21.73
C GLU A 689 -31.30 -39.31 -21.22
N VAL A 690 -30.60 -39.72 -20.17
CA VAL A 690 -30.74 -41.04 -19.55
C VAL A 690 -31.01 -40.88 -18.07
N ARG A 691 -32.06 -41.54 -17.57
CA ARG A 691 -32.38 -41.58 -16.14
C ARG A 691 -32.05 -42.95 -15.57
N ILE A 692 -31.44 -42.95 -14.40
CA ILE A 692 -30.99 -44.16 -13.70
C ILE A 692 -31.58 -44.14 -12.30
N LYS A 693 -32.34 -45.18 -11.97
CA LYS A 693 -32.83 -45.45 -10.61
C LYS A 693 -31.72 -46.11 -9.80
N LEU A 694 -31.38 -45.54 -8.65
CA LEU A 694 -30.43 -46.14 -7.72
C LEU A 694 -31.12 -47.16 -6.79
N PRO A 695 -30.37 -48.06 -6.14
CA PRO A 695 -30.91 -48.96 -5.12
C PRO A 695 -31.63 -48.19 -3.99
N GLU A 696 -32.65 -48.82 -3.37
CA GLU A 696 -33.50 -48.16 -2.36
C GLU A 696 -32.72 -47.53 -1.19
N ASN A 697 -31.58 -48.09 -0.82
CA ASN A 697 -30.71 -47.63 0.26
C ASN A 697 -29.54 -46.75 -0.22
N PHE A 698 -29.73 -45.97 -1.29
CA PHE A 698 -28.71 -45.08 -1.81
C PHE A 698 -28.20 -44.08 -0.74
N LYS A 699 -26.88 -43.86 -0.73
CA LYS A 699 -26.19 -42.89 0.12
C LYS A 699 -26.36 -41.47 -0.41
N THR A 700 -26.49 -40.50 0.49
CA THR A 700 -26.60 -39.07 0.16
C THR A 700 -25.30 -38.32 0.47
N TRP A 701 -25.11 -37.19 -0.20
CA TRP A 701 -23.99 -36.29 0.07
C TRP A 701 -24.38 -35.22 1.11
N SER A 702 -23.51 -35.00 2.09
CA SER A 702 -23.56 -33.87 3.01
C SER A 702 -22.15 -33.48 3.50
N PRO A 703 -21.96 -32.32 4.15
CA PRO A 703 -20.66 -31.95 4.74
C PRO A 703 -20.12 -32.98 5.75
N ASP A 704 -21.02 -33.64 6.49
CA ASP A 704 -20.67 -34.67 7.47
C ASP A 704 -20.44 -36.05 6.83
N SER A 705 -21.09 -36.32 5.70
CA SER A 705 -20.99 -37.56 4.93
C SER A 705 -20.88 -37.25 3.43
N PRO A 706 -19.69 -36.83 2.94
CA PRO A 706 -19.51 -36.35 1.57
C PRO A 706 -19.39 -37.47 0.54
N PHE A 707 -20.38 -38.35 0.48
CA PHE A 707 -20.37 -39.51 -0.38
C PHE A 707 -20.56 -39.13 -1.86
N LEU A 708 -19.69 -39.63 -2.74
CA LEU A 708 -19.74 -39.45 -4.19
C LEU A 708 -19.83 -40.81 -4.88
N TYR A 709 -20.73 -40.92 -5.85
CA TYR A 709 -20.78 -42.03 -6.80
C TYR A 709 -19.87 -41.71 -7.98
N ASP A 710 -19.14 -42.72 -8.46
CA ASP A 710 -18.45 -42.65 -9.73
C ASP A 710 -19.39 -43.10 -10.84
N ALA A 711 -19.29 -42.50 -12.02
CA ALA A 711 -20.00 -42.95 -13.21
C ALA A 711 -19.06 -43.02 -14.40
N GLN A 712 -19.15 -44.11 -15.16
CA GLN A 712 -18.45 -44.31 -16.41
C GLN A 712 -19.46 -44.22 -17.55
N ILE A 713 -19.22 -43.31 -18.48
CA ILE A 713 -20.08 -43.06 -19.64
C ILE A 713 -19.29 -43.44 -20.89
N SER A 714 -19.80 -44.38 -21.66
CA SER A 714 -19.20 -44.83 -22.92
C SER A 714 -20.16 -44.56 -24.07
N ILE A 715 -19.75 -43.77 -25.05
CA ILE A 715 -20.54 -43.42 -26.25
C ILE A 715 -19.69 -43.73 -27.48
N GLY A 716 -20.06 -44.76 -28.25
CA GLY A 716 -19.25 -45.23 -29.37
C GLY A 716 -17.83 -45.63 -28.92
N LYS A 717 -16.82 -44.86 -29.35
CA LYS A 717 -15.41 -45.04 -28.97
C LYS A 717 -14.96 -44.13 -27.83
N ASP A 718 -15.78 -43.17 -27.39
CA ASP A 718 -15.42 -42.26 -26.30
C ASP A 718 -15.78 -42.88 -24.95
N GLU A 719 -14.91 -42.70 -23.97
CA GLU A 719 -15.10 -43.16 -22.59
C GLU A 719 -14.69 -42.03 -21.65
N VAL A 720 -15.65 -41.53 -20.86
CA VAL A 720 -15.40 -40.53 -19.82
C VAL A 720 -15.79 -41.06 -18.45
N ARG A 721 -15.00 -40.69 -17.43
CA ARG A 721 -15.36 -40.87 -16.03
C ARG A 721 -15.85 -39.55 -15.46
N THR A 722 -16.90 -39.62 -14.66
CA THR A 722 -17.47 -38.49 -13.92
C THR A 722 -17.86 -38.94 -12.53
N TYR A 723 -18.34 -38.01 -11.70
CA TYR A 723 -18.85 -38.30 -10.37
C TYR A 723 -20.07 -37.44 -10.06
N PHE A 724 -20.88 -37.88 -9.11
CA PHE A 724 -22.01 -37.11 -8.60
C PHE A 724 -22.30 -37.45 -7.14
N GLY A 725 -22.92 -36.51 -6.42
CA GLY A 725 -23.41 -36.74 -5.07
C GLY A 725 -24.93 -36.61 -5.05
N MET A 726 -25.63 -37.63 -4.53
CA MET A 726 -27.08 -37.58 -4.35
C MET A 726 -27.42 -36.57 -3.26
N ARG A 727 -27.90 -35.38 -3.66
CA ARG A 727 -28.26 -34.32 -2.72
C ARG A 727 -29.28 -33.34 -3.29
N GLU A 728 -30.04 -32.72 -2.40
CA GLU A 728 -30.99 -31.66 -2.72
C GLU A 728 -30.79 -30.47 -1.79
N PHE A 729 -30.51 -29.29 -2.36
CA PHE A 729 -30.54 -28.04 -1.62
C PHE A 729 -31.94 -27.44 -1.68
N GLY A 730 -32.37 -26.81 -0.59
CA GLY A 730 -33.69 -26.20 -0.54
C GLY A 730 -33.81 -25.12 0.52
N ILE A 731 -35.05 -24.63 0.67
CA ILE A 731 -35.42 -23.67 1.70
C ILE A 731 -36.70 -24.16 2.37
N ILE A 732 -36.63 -24.39 3.67
CA ILE A 732 -37.81 -24.72 4.49
C ILE A 732 -38.39 -23.42 5.01
N LYS A 733 -39.62 -23.10 4.61
CA LYS A 733 -40.34 -21.89 5.02
C LYS A 733 -41.36 -22.21 6.10
N THR A 734 -41.29 -21.52 7.23
CA THR A 734 -42.35 -21.50 8.25
C THR A 734 -43.21 -20.23 8.08
N LYS A 735 -44.22 -20.05 8.93
CA LYS A 735 -45.02 -18.80 8.94
C LYS A 735 -44.21 -17.55 9.29
N LYS A 736 -43.09 -17.70 10.00
CA LYS A 736 -42.33 -16.59 10.59
C LYS A 736 -40.90 -16.44 10.06
N CYS A 737 -40.30 -17.53 9.59
CA CYS A 737 -38.91 -17.57 9.16
C CYS A 737 -38.67 -18.57 8.01
N SER A 738 -37.47 -18.55 7.45
CA SER A 738 -37.01 -19.49 6.44
C SER A 738 -35.59 -19.98 6.75
N PHE A 739 -35.35 -21.27 6.56
CA PHE A 739 -34.08 -21.92 6.81
C PHE A 739 -33.54 -22.58 5.54
N LEU A 740 -32.23 -22.57 5.37
CA LEU A 740 -31.57 -23.38 4.34
C LEU A 740 -31.71 -24.85 4.70
N SER A 741 -31.89 -25.70 3.70
CA SER A 741 -31.99 -27.14 3.87
C SER A 741 -31.08 -27.91 2.91
N LEU A 742 -30.66 -29.08 3.38
CA LEU A 742 -29.95 -30.09 2.61
C LEU A 742 -30.63 -31.44 2.87
N ASN A 743 -31.02 -32.12 1.79
CA ASN A 743 -31.68 -33.42 1.84
C ASN A 743 -32.95 -33.39 2.71
N GLY A 744 -33.75 -32.33 2.57
CA GLY A 744 -34.99 -32.11 3.32
C GLY A 744 -34.81 -31.69 4.78
N LYS A 745 -33.57 -31.52 5.29
CA LYS A 745 -33.30 -31.16 6.69
C LYS A 745 -32.69 -29.76 6.80
N PRO A 746 -33.07 -28.93 7.79
CA PRO A 746 -32.43 -27.64 8.02
C PRO A 746 -30.92 -27.78 8.26
N ILE A 747 -30.14 -26.88 7.68
CA ILE A 747 -28.68 -26.82 7.87
C ILE A 747 -28.22 -25.37 8.04
N PHE A 748 -27.32 -25.14 8.99
CA PHE A 748 -26.68 -23.84 9.16
C PHE A 748 -25.39 -23.78 8.34
N HIS A 749 -25.27 -22.78 7.47
CA HIS A 749 -24.04 -22.55 6.70
C HIS A 749 -23.09 -21.68 7.51
N HIS A 750 -22.12 -22.31 8.21
CA HIS A 750 -21.06 -21.61 8.92
C HIS A 750 -19.84 -21.50 8.01
N GLY A 751 -19.66 -20.33 7.39
CA GLY A 751 -18.67 -20.15 6.34
C GLY A 751 -17.61 -19.12 6.56
N LEU A 752 -16.64 -19.15 5.64
CA LEU A 752 -15.45 -18.31 5.61
C LEU A 752 -15.27 -17.76 4.19
N LEU A 753 -14.98 -16.47 4.08
CA LEU A 753 -14.76 -15.80 2.80
C LEU A 753 -13.37 -16.14 2.26
N ASP A 754 -13.30 -16.58 1.01
CA ASP A 754 -12.06 -16.95 0.35
C ASP A 754 -11.78 -16.05 -0.87
N GLN A 755 -10.74 -15.22 -0.78
CA GLN A 755 -10.28 -14.34 -1.86
C GLN A 755 -9.64 -15.11 -3.02
N GLY A 756 -9.14 -16.33 -2.77
CA GLY A 756 -8.47 -17.17 -3.76
C GLY A 756 -7.11 -16.64 -4.22
N TYR A 757 -6.37 -15.97 -3.33
CA TYR A 757 -4.99 -15.50 -3.60
C TYR A 757 -3.94 -16.32 -2.83
N TRP A 758 -2.84 -16.59 -3.51
CA TRP A 758 -1.62 -17.23 -3.03
C TRP A 758 -0.47 -16.21 -3.05
N SER A 759 0.44 -16.29 -2.08
CA SER A 759 1.54 -15.31 -1.96
C SER A 759 2.57 -15.40 -3.07
N ASP A 760 2.68 -16.58 -3.68
CA ASP A 760 3.68 -16.93 -4.68
C ASP A 760 3.07 -17.23 -6.05
N GLY A 761 1.91 -17.90 -6.11
CA GLY A 761 1.17 -18.25 -7.32
C GLY A 761 0.01 -17.31 -7.66
N MET A 762 -0.31 -16.37 -6.77
CA MET A 762 -1.28 -15.32 -7.04
C MET A 762 -2.69 -15.93 -7.24
N TYR A 763 -3.33 -15.96 -8.41
CA TYR A 763 -4.61 -16.68 -8.58
C TYR A 763 -4.44 -18.20 -8.69
N THR A 764 -3.24 -18.67 -8.98
CA THR A 764 -2.96 -20.08 -9.24
C THR A 764 -2.44 -20.71 -7.96
N ALA A 765 -3.13 -21.74 -7.46
CA ALA A 765 -2.60 -22.54 -6.37
C ALA A 765 -1.31 -23.26 -6.82
N PRO A 766 -0.29 -23.40 -5.96
CA PRO A 766 0.95 -24.07 -6.32
C PRO A 766 0.77 -25.57 -6.61
N SER A 767 -0.18 -26.24 -5.97
CA SER A 767 -0.50 -27.65 -6.18
C SER A 767 -1.91 -28.03 -5.68
N ASP A 768 -2.38 -29.25 -5.98
CA ASP A 768 -3.61 -29.83 -5.42
C ASP A 768 -3.53 -29.95 -3.89
N GLU A 769 -2.37 -30.36 -3.36
CA GLU A 769 -2.14 -30.50 -1.91
C GLU A 769 -2.33 -29.16 -1.18
N ALA A 770 -1.97 -28.05 -1.82
CA ALA A 770 -2.19 -26.71 -1.27
C ALA A 770 -3.69 -26.40 -1.15
N MET A 771 -4.47 -26.69 -2.20
CA MET A 771 -5.93 -26.52 -2.19
C MET A 771 -6.59 -27.42 -1.14
N ILE A 772 -6.17 -28.69 -1.06
CA ILE A 772 -6.66 -29.66 -0.06
C ILE A 772 -6.37 -29.15 1.35
N TRP A 773 -5.16 -28.65 1.60
CA TRP A 773 -4.77 -28.16 2.92
C TRP A 773 -5.66 -27.00 3.38
N ASP A 774 -5.89 -25.98 2.54
CA ASP A 774 -6.78 -24.86 2.88
C ASP A 774 -8.18 -25.38 3.26
N ILE A 775 -8.77 -26.27 2.45
CA ILE A 775 -10.11 -26.82 2.69
C ILE A 775 -10.16 -27.66 3.99
N GLU A 776 -9.15 -28.49 4.24
CA GLU A 776 -9.07 -29.29 5.47
C GLU A 776 -8.91 -28.43 6.73
N GLN A 777 -8.05 -27.40 6.70
CA GLN A 777 -7.84 -26.55 7.87
C GLN A 777 -9.12 -25.79 8.22
N ILE A 778 -9.85 -25.31 7.22
CA ILE A 778 -11.11 -24.61 7.41
C ILE A 778 -12.14 -25.54 8.06
N LYS A 779 -12.22 -26.80 7.62
CA LYS A 779 -13.07 -27.82 8.25
C LYS A 779 -12.62 -28.11 9.69
N LYS A 780 -11.31 -28.20 9.95
CA LYS A 780 -10.74 -28.38 11.31
C LYS A 780 -11.04 -27.21 12.25
N LEU A 781 -11.21 -25.99 11.72
CA LEU A 781 -11.66 -24.81 12.45
C LEU A 781 -13.19 -24.77 12.67
N GLY A 782 -13.96 -25.77 12.23
CA GLY A 782 -15.40 -25.85 12.47
C GLY A 782 -16.26 -25.07 11.46
N PHE A 783 -15.68 -24.64 10.34
CA PHE A 783 -16.46 -24.14 9.20
C PHE A 783 -16.91 -25.31 8.32
N ASN A 784 -18.10 -25.21 7.74
CA ASN A 784 -18.64 -26.18 6.79
C ASN A 784 -18.90 -25.60 5.40
N MET A 785 -18.56 -24.32 5.19
CA MET A 785 -18.81 -23.60 3.94
C MET A 785 -17.68 -22.64 3.57
N LEU A 786 -17.37 -22.56 2.28
CA LEU A 786 -16.49 -21.56 1.69
C LEU A 786 -17.27 -20.67 0.73
N ARG A 787 -17.14 -19.35 0.90
CA ARG A 787 -17.67 -18.37 -0.05
C ARG A 787 -16.54 -17.91 -0.95
N LYS A 788 -16.51 -18.38 -2.20
CA LYS A 788 -15.50 -17.98 -3.18
C LYS A 788 -15.81 -16.58 -3.68
N HIS A 789 -14.96 -15.63 -3.32
CA HIS A 789 -15.22 -14.21 -3.54
C HIS A 789 -14.79 -13.77 -4.94
N ILE A 790 -15.77 -13.41 -5.76
CA ILE A 790 -15.66 -12.79 -7.10
C ILE A 790 -14.52 -13.34 -7.98
N LYS A 791 -14.32 -14.66 -7.93
CA LYS A 791 -13.33 -15.45 -8.68
C LYS A 791 -13.95 -16.81 -9.00
N ILE A 792 -13.60 -17.40 -10.13
CA ILE A 792 -13.90 -18.80 -10.45
C ILE A 792 -12.62 -19.62 -10.31
N GLU A 793 -12.57 -20.62 -9.43
CA GLU A 793 -11.38 -21.47 -9.27
C GLU A 793 -11.26 -22.52 -10.39
N PRO A 794 -10.11 -23.21 -10.55
CA PRO A 794 -10.07 -24.43 -11.34
C PRO A 794 -11.08 -25.46 -10.82
N LEU A 795 -11.67 -26.27 -11.71
CA LEU A 795 -12.63 -27.32 -11.33
C LEU A 795 -12.09 -28.30 -10.27
N ARG A 796 -10.76 -28.43 -10.18
CA ARG A 796 -10.07 -29.21 -9.15
C ARG A 796 -10.35 -28.73 -7.72
N TRP A 797 -10.44 -27.41 -7.50
CA TRP A 797 -10.79 -26.85 -6.21
C TRP A 797 -12.21 -27.26 -5.78
N TYR A 798 -13.20 -27.13 -6.67
CA TYR A 798 -14.58 -27.55 -6.40
C TYR A 798 -14.67 -29.07 -6.17
N TYR A 799 -13.92 -29.87 -6.94
CA TYR A 799 -13.82 -31.30 -6.70
C TYR A 799 -13.29 -31.64 -5.31
N HIS A 800 -12.34 -30.85 -4.79
CA HIS A 800 -11.85 -31.01 -3.42
C HIS A 800 -12.90 -30.61 -2.38
N CYS A 801 -13.69 -29.56 -2.62
CA CYS A 801 -14.85 -29.23 -1.77
C CYS A 801 -15.89 -30.36 -1.78
N ASP A 802 -16.17 -30.95 -2.95
CA ASP A 802 -17.11 -32.06 -3.12
C ASP A 802 -16.66 -33.30 -2.32
N ARG A 803 -15.40 -33.73 -2.46
CA ARG A 803 -14.88 -34.93 -1.76
C ARG A 803 -14.67 -34.72 -0.26
N LEU A 804 -14.31 -33.50 0.17
CA LEU A 804 -14.01 -33.20 1.58
C LEU A 804 -15.26 -32.77 2.36
N GLY A 805 -16.38 -32.51 1.67
CA GLY A 805 -17.63 -32.12 2.30
C GLY A 805 -17.60 -30.70 2.85
N VAL A 806 -17.32 -29.73 1.98
CA VAL A 806 -17.41 -28.29 2.30
C VAL A 806 -18.35 -27.66 1.30
N LEU A 807 -19.40 -26.99 1.78
CA LEU A 807 -20.37 -26.27 0.95
C LEU A 807 -19.70 -25.09 0.25
N VAL A 808 -20.18 -24.72 -0.93
CA VAL A 808 -19.65 -23.58 -1.69
C VAL A 808 -20.74 -22.56 -1.97
N TRP A 809 -20.45 -21.30 -1.66
CA TRP A 809 -21.17 -20.15 -2.20
C TRP A 809 -20.30 -19.52 -3.29
N GLN A 810 -20.88 -19.31 -4.47
CA GLN A 810 -20.14 -18.81 -5.62
C GLN A 810 -20.59 -17.40 -5.98
N ASP A 811 -19.70 -16.44 -5.73
CA ASP A 811 -19.85 -15.09 -6.24
C ASP A 811 -19.52 -15.02 -7.73
N PHE A 812 -20.31 -14.27 -8.50
CA PHE A 812 -19.95 -13.96 -9.88
C PHE A 812 -18.84 -12.91 -9.91
N VAL A 813 -17.98 -12.98 -10.92
CA VAL A 813 -16.85 -12.05 -11.04
C VAL A 813 -17.36 -10.63 -11.33
N SER A 814 -17.04 -9.71 -10.44
CA SER A 814 -17.46 -8.30 -10.54
C SER A 814 -16.56 -7.49 -11.48
N GLY A 815 -17.07 -6.39 -12.05
CA GLY A 815 -16.32 -5.54 -12.98
C GLY A 815 -17.14 -4.42 -13.64
N GLY A 816 -16.69 -3.99 -14.83
CA GLY A 816 -17.37 -3.02 -15.71
C GLY A 816 -16.85 -1.58 -15.64
N GLY A 817 -16.62 -1.03 -14.44
CA GLY A 817 -16.14 0.34 -14.31
C GLY A 817 -15.56 0.65 -12.93
N PRO A 818 -14.94 1.84 -12.75
CA PRO A 818 -14.21 2.14 -11.52
C PRO A 818 -15.10 2.04 -10.30
N TYR A 819 -14.66 1.25 -9.32
CA TYR A 819 -15.30 1.14 -8.01
C TYR A 819 -15.42 2.52 -7.36
N LYS A 820 -16.63 2.86 -6.89
CA LYS A 820 -16.93 4.18 -6.29
C LYS A 820 -17.12 4.06 -4.79
N PRO A 821 -16.14 4.44 -3.95
CA PRO A 821 -16.21 4.26 -2.51
C PRO A 821 -17.43 4.93 -1.85
N PHE A 822 -17.87 6.08 -2.37
CA PHE A 822 -19.08 6.72 -1.85
C PHE A 822 -20.33 5.87 -2.04
N VAL A 823 -20.48 5.25 -3.20
CA VAL A 823 -21.66 4.43 -3.53
C VAL A 823 -21.62 3.11 -2.79
N VAL A 824 -20.46 2.44 -2.80
CA VAL A 824 -20.36 1.06 -2.32
C VAL A 824 -20.03 0.98 -0.82
N GLN A 825 -19.23 1.90 -0.27
CA GLN A 825 -18.76 1.83 1.12
C GLN A 825 -19.49 2.82 2.03
N TYR A 826 -19.50 4.11 1.66
CA TYR A 826 -19.98 5.16 2.57
C TYR A 826 -21.51 5.26 2.62
N ALA A 827 -22.20 5.20 1.48
CA ALA A 827 -23.66 5.33 1.42
C ALA A 827 -24.40 4.23 2.20
N PRO A 828 -24.07 2.93 2.06
CA PRO A 828 -24.69 1.89 2.88
C PRO A 828 -24.44 2.07 4.38
N TRP A 829 -23.25 2.55 4.76
CA TRP A 829 -22.89 2.80 6.16
C TRP A 829 -23.80 3.86 6.82
N ILE A 830 -24.12 4.95 6.11
CA ILE A 830 -25.08 5.98 6.57
C ILE A 830 -26.55 5.67 6.23
N GLY A 831 -26.85 4.50 5.67
CA GLY A 831 -28.23 4.04 5.41
C GLY A 831 -28.87 4.56 4.12
N ILE A 832 -28.10 5.16 3.20
CA ILE A 832 -28.59 5.56 1.88
C ILE A 832 -28.67 4.34 0.96
N LYS A 833 -29.78 4.16 0.26
CA LYS A 833 -29.98 3.13 -0.78
C LYS A 833 -30.18 3.77 -2.15
N PHE A 834 -29.48 3.29 -3.18
CA PHE A 834 -29.67 3.74 -4.56
C PHE A 834 -30.43 2.70 -5.37
N SER A 835 -31.19 3.09 -6.39
CA SER A 835 -31.68 2.15 -7.40
C SER A 835 -30.56 1.69 -8.35
N ASP A 836 -30.76 0.55 -9.00
CA ASP A 836 -29.81 -0.12 -9.89
C ASP A 836 -30.29 -0.20 -11.35
N GLY A 837 -31.42 0.45 -11.68
CA GLY A 837 -31.97 0.53 -13.03
C GLY A 837 -31.28 1.56 -13.96
N PRO A 838 -31.82 1.80 -15.16
CA PRO A 838 -31.17 2.56 -16.24
C PRO A 838 -30.63 3.95 -15.84
N ASN A 839 -31.36 4.66 -14.99
CA ASN A 839 -30.98 6.00 -14.51
C ASN A 839 -29.77 6.02 -13.56
N ARG A 840 -29.27 4.83 -13.15
CA ARG A 840 -28.20 4.67 -12.16
C ARG A 840 -27.10 3.70 -12.57
N TYR A 841 -27.15 3.08 -13.74
CA TYR A 841 -26.06 2.24 -14.26
C TYR A 841 -24.67 2.90 -14.17
N LYS A 842 -24.56 4.20 -14.50
CA LYS A 842 -23.30 4.94 -14.34
C LYS A 842 -22.85 5.02 -12.89
N LEU A 843 -23.78 5.20 -11.95
CA LEU A 843 -23.48 5.27 -10.52
C LEU A 843 -22.92 3.94 -10.01
N MET A 844 -23.48 2.83 -10.46
CA MET A 844 -23.12 1.46 -10.05
C MET A 844 -21.88 0.88 -10.74
N GLY A 845 -21.36 1.55 -11.78
CA GLY A 845 -20.17 1.12 -12.50
C GLY A 845 -20.46 0.33 -13.79
N ARG A 846 -21.72 0.18 -14.21
CA ARG A 846 -22.14 -0.57 -15.41
C ARG A 846 -22.78 0.33 -16.49
N LYS A 847 -22.18 1.50 -16.76
CA LYS A 847 -22.73 2.47 -17.73
C LYS A 847 -22.89 1.86 -19.14
N ARG A 848 -21.86 1.18 -19.64
CA ARG A 848 -21.80 0.66 -21.01
C ARG A 848 -22.66 -0.59 -21.17
N GLU A 849 -23.39 -0.67 -22.27
CA GLU A 849 -24.20 -1.84 -22.60
C GLU A 849 -23.34 -3.08 -22.84
N GLN A 850 -22.18 -2.91 -23.50
CA GLN A 850 -21.23 -4.00 -23.70
C GLN A 850 -20.81 -4.64 -22.38
N GLY A 851 -20.45 -3.85 -21.37
CA GLY A 851 -20.14 -4.36 -20.04
C GLY A 851 -21.30 -5.12 -19.37
N ARG A 852 -22.57 -4.80 -19.67
CA ARG A 852 -23.73 -5.57 -19.19
C ARG A 852 -23.90 -6.88 -19.95
N LYS A 853 -23.69 -6.88 -21.27
CA LYS A 853 -23.70 -8.09 -22.11
C LYS A 853 -22.58 -9.06 -21.73
N ASN A 854 -21.37 -8.56 -21.48
CA ASN A 854 -20.25 -9.36 -21.00
C ASN A 854 -20.60 -10.04 -19.67
N PHE A 855 -21.16 -9.30 -18.70
CA PHE A 855 -21.61 -9.91 -17.45
C PHE A 855 -22.64 -11.02 -17.64
N LEU A 856 -23.64 -10.84 -18.50
CA LEU A 856 -24.65 -11.89 -18.76
C LEU A 856 -24.04 -13.14 -19.41
N ARG A 857 -23.15 -12.96 -20.40
CA ARG A 857 -22.37 -14.05 -21.01
C ARG A 857 -21.57 -14.82 -19.96
N ASP A 858 -20.89 -14.08 -19.10
CA ASP A 858 -19.98 -14.60 -18.08
C ASP A 858 -20.73 -15.31 -16.93
N ALA A 859 -21.89 -14.77 -16.55
CA ALA A 859 -22.81 -15.39 -15.60
C ALA A 859 -23.34 -16.73 -16.14
N GLU A 860 -23.80 -16.77 -17.39
CA GLU A 860 -24.27 -18.00 -18.02
C GLU A 860 -23.15 -19.05 -18.12
N ARG A 861 -21.93 -18.64 -18.52
CA ARG A 861 -20.75 -19.52 -18.55
C ARG A 861 -20.42 -20.07 -17.17
N THR A 862 -20.52 -19.25 -16.12
CA THR A 862 -20.28 -19.67 -14.74
C THR A 862 -21.27 -20.75 -14.31
N VAL A 863 -22.56 -20.52 -14.51
CA VAL A 863 -23.60 -21.50 -14.15
C VAL A 863 -23.41 -22.80 -14.94
N LYS A 864 -23.16 -22.73 -16.25
CA LYS A 864 -22.93 -23.91 -17.09
C LYS A 864 -21.70 -24.71 -16.68
N LEU A 865 -20.60 -24.03 -16.33
CA LEU A 865 -19.34 -24.66 -15.92
C LEU A 865 -19.49 -25.40 -14.59
N LEU A 866 -20.20 -24.79 -13.63
CA LEU A 866 -20.21 -25.23 -12.23
C LEU A 866 -21.50 -25.98 -11.83
N ARG A 867 -22.46 -26.16 -12.76
CA ARG A 867 -23.77 -26.79 -12.48
C ARG A 867 -23.67 -28.18 -11.83
N ASN A 868 -22.64 -28.94 -12.15
CA ASN A 868 -22.43 -30.29 -11.65
C ASN A 868 -21.68 -30.32 -10.30
N CYS A 869 -21.11 -29.20 -9.84
CA CYS A 869 -20.42 -29.14 -8.55
C CYS A 869 -21.39 -29.51 -7.43
N VAL A 870 -21.06 -30.56 -6.69
CA VAL A 870 -21.96 -31.17 -5.70
C VAL A 870 -22.14 -30.23 -4.51
N SER A 871 -21.04 -29.63 -4.05
CA SER A 871 -20.93 -28.73 -2.91
C SER A 871 -21.55 -27.36 -3.11
N LEU A 872 -21.73 -26.90 -4.35
CA LEU A 872 -22.20 -25.56 -4.64
C LEU A 872 -23.67 -25.42 -4.24
N ALA A 873 -23.96 -24.58 -3.26
CA ALA A 873 -25.26 -24.42 -2.63
C ALA A 873 -25.97 -23.12 -3.02
N VAL A 874 -25.21 -22.04 -3.25
CA VAL A 874 -25.75 -20.69 -3.45
C VAL A 874 -25.02 -19.94 -4.56
N TRP A 875 -25.79 -19.28 -5.41
CA TRP A 875 -25.30 -18.31 -6.39
C TRP A 875 -25.38 -16.89 -5.85
N VAL A 876 -24.31 -16.10 -6.02
CA VAL A 876 -24.25 -14.70 -5.60
C VAL A 876 -23.89 -13.80 -6.79
N PRO A 877 -24.88 -13.33 -7.57
CA PRO A 877 -24.64 -12.52 -8.76
C PRO A 877 -23.93 -11.19 -8.48
N PHE A 878 -24.24 -10.52 -7.37
CA PHE A 878 -23.63 -9.24 -7.02
C PHE A 878 -23.19 -9.20 -5.56
N ASN A 879 -22.00 -8.61 -5.35
CA ASN A 879 -21.44 -8.37 -4.03
C ASN A 879 -21.30 -6.87 -3.75
N GLU A 880 -21.83 -6.39 -2.62
CA GLU A 880 -21.75 -4.98 -2.18
C GLU A 880 -22.21 -3.98 -3.26
N ALA A 881 -23.15 -4.39 -4.10
CA ALA A 881 -23.63 -3.61 -5.23
C ALA A 881 -22.58 -3.15 -6.26
N TRP A 882 -21.39 -3.75 -6.23
CA TRP A 882 -20.34 -3.43 -7.18
C TRP A 882 -20.69 -3.98 -8.56
N GLY A 883 -20.83 -3.06 -9.51
CA GLY A 883 -21.23 -3.42 -10.86
C GLY A 883 -22.65 -3.99 -10.90
N GLN A 884 -23.48 -3.73 -9.89
CA GLN A 884 -24.88 -4.16 -9.84
C GLN A 884 -25.73 -3.37 -10.84
N PHE A 885 -26.61 -4.07 -11.54
CA PHE A 885 -27.63 -3.53 -12.44
C PHE A 885 -28.79 -4.52 -12.51
N ASP A 886 -30.02 -4.04 -12.54
CA ASP A 886 -31.23 -4.87 -12.74
C ASP A 886 -31.22 -6.19 -11.93
N ALA A 887 -30.84 -6.11 -10.65
CA ALA A 887 -30.45 -7.31 -9.89
C ALA A 887 -31.58 -8.33 -9.72
N ALA A 888 -32.84 -7.86 -9.72
CA ALA A 888 -34.01 -8.74 -9.68
C ALA A 888 -34.15 -9.56 -10.96
N GLU A 889 -34.02 -8.95 -12.13
CA GLU A 889 -34.09 -9.65 -13.43
C GLU A 889 -32.94 -10.63 -13.61
N ILE A 890 -31.75 -10.29 -13.10
CA ILE A 890 -30.59 -11.17 -13.14
C ILE A 890 -30.79 -12.39 -12.25
N ALA A 891 -31.43 -12.24 -11.08
CA ALA A 891 -31.80 -13.37 -10.24
C ALA A 891 -32.75 -14.33 -10.98
N GLU A 892 -33.75 -13.82 -11.69
CA GLU A 892 -34.67 -14.62 -12.50
C GLU A 892 -33.94 -15.35 -13.64
N LYS A 893 -32.98 -14.68 -14.29
CA LYS A 893 -32.14 -15.33 -15.31
C LYS A 893 -31.30 -16.46 -14.76
N VAL A 894 -30.63 -16.24 -13.62
CA VAL A 894 -29.84 -17.29 -12.96
C VAL A 894 -30.72 -18.47 -12.57
N LEU A 895 -31.92 -18.20 -12.03
CA LEU A 895 -32.90 -19.24 -11.70
C LEU A 895 -33.33 -20.05 -12.94
N SER A 896 -33.46 -19.40 -14.11
CA SER A 896 -33.80 -20.09 -15.36
C SER A 896 -32.68 -20.99 -15.88
N TRP A 897 -31.42 -20.69 -15.56
CA TRP A 897 -30.27 -21.51 -15.92
C TRP A 897 -30.02 -22.64 -14.91
N ASP A 898 -30.28 -22.39 -13.63
CA ASP A 898 -30.16 -23.37 -12.56
C ASP A 898 -31.15 -23.10 -11.43
N SER A 899 -32.21 -23.91 -11.39
CA SER A 899 -33.25 -23.86 -10.36
C SER A 899 -32.96 -24.77 -9.17
N SER A 900 -31.82 -25.46 -9.13
CA SER A 900 -31.48 -26.44 -8.08
C SER A 900 -30.78 -25.83 -6.87
N ARG A 901 -30.57 -24.50 -6.87
CA ARG A 901 -29.76 -23.77 -5.89
C ARG A 901 -30.41 -22.44 -5.54
N ALA A 902 -30.15 -21.97 -4.32
CA ALA A 902 -30.67 -20.68 -3.86
C ALA A 902 -29.84 -19.51 -4.41
N ILE A 903 -30.44 -18.31 -4.47
CA ILE A 903 -29.82 -17.12 -5.08
C ILE A 903 -29.83 -15.94 -4.11
N ASP A 904 -28.63 -15.46 -3.73
CA ASP A 904 -28.44 -14.18 -3.03
C ASP A 904 -28.13 -13.09 -4.08
N HIS A 905 -29.18 -12.49 -4.64
CA HIS A 905 -29.09 -11.66 -5.85
C HIS A 905 -28.23 -10.41 -5.70
N ALA A 906 -28.20 -9.79 -4.52
CA ALA A 906 -27.44 -8.58 -4.21
C ALA A 906 -26.95 -8.62 -2.77
N SER A 907 -25.83 -9.33 -2.55
CA SER A 907 -25.33 -9.61 -1.22
C SER A 907 -24.88 -8.35 -0.49
N GLY A 908 -25.38 -8.20 0.74
CA GLY A 908 -25.02 -7.13 1.66
C GLY A 908 -25.68 -5.79 1.40
N TYR A 909 -25.64 -5.27 0.17
CA TYR A 909 -26.05 -3.89 -0.18
C TYR A 909 -27.07 -3.81 -1.32
N PHE A 910 -27.87 -2.73 -1.29
CA PHE A 910 -28.84 -2.35 -2.33
C PHE A 910 -29.80 -3.46 -2.79
N ASP A 911 -30.21 -4.30 -1.84
CA ASP A 911 -31.29 -5.28 -1.99
C ASP A 911 -32.51 -4.74 -2.75
N ARG A 912 -33.00 -5.53 -3.71
CA ARG A 912 -34.15 -5.26 -4.59
C ARG A 912 -35.39 -6.06 -4.19
N ASN A 913 -35.39 -6.69 -3.02
CA ASN A 913 -36.40 -7.64 -2.57
C ASN A 913 -36.57 -8.81 -3.57
N ALA A 914 -35.48 -9.28 -4.18
CA ALA A 914 -35.46 -10.43 -5.07
C ALA A 914 -34.70 -11.58 -4.41
N GLY A 915 -34.56 -12.69 -5.16
CA GLY A 915 -33.84 -13.88 -4.71
C GLY A 915 -34.41 -14.49 -3.43
N ASP A 916 -33.58 -15.32 -2.82
CA ASP A 916 -33.96 -16.15 -1.67
C ASP A 916 -33.48 -15.58 -0.33
N PHE A 917 -32.57 -14.59 -0.37
CA PHE A 917 -31.86 -14.11 0.81
C PHE A 917 -32.22 -12.67 1.19
N HIS A 918 -32.20 -12.44 2.49
CA HIS A 918 -32.05 -11.13 3.11
C HIS A 918 -30.68 -11.12 3.80
N SER A 919 -29.66 -10.77 3.02
CA SER A 919 -28.24 -10.84 3.41
C SER A 919 -27.68 -9.50 3.91
N TYR A 920 -26.68 -9.55 4.79
CA TYR A 920 -26.06 -8.37 5.42
C TYR A 920 -24.53 -8.46 5.44
N HIS A 921 -23.88 -7.31 5.19
CA HIS A 921 -22.44 -7.11 5.39
C HIS A 921 -22.20 -6.13 6.53
N ILE A 922 -21.55 -6.56 7.61
CA ILE A 922 -21.41 -5.79 8.86
C ILE A 922 -20.01 -5.94 9.46
N TYR A 923 -19.22 -4.87 9.46
CA TYR A 923 -17.85 -4.89 10.03
C TYR A 923 -17.64 -3.94 11.22
N PHE A 924 -18.36 -2.81 11.26
CA PHE A 924 -18.06 -1.71 12.20
C PHE A 924 -19.12 -1.47 13.28
N LYS A 925 -20.22 -2.22 13.26
CA LYS A 925 -21.35 -2.08 14.19
C LYS A 925 -21.89 -3.44 14.55
N HIS A 926 -22.65 -3.52 15.64
CA HIS A 926 -23.36 -4.74 16.00
C HIS A 926 -24.44 -5.10 14.97
N PHE A 927 -24.61 -6.40 14.75
CA PHE A 927 -25.59 -6.92 13.81
C PHE A 927 -27.00 -6.91 14.42
N PHE A 928 -27.88 -6.10 13.83
CA PHE A 928 -29.30 -6.05 14.18
C PHE A 928 -30.13 -6.12 12.90
N PRO A 929 -30.50 -7.33 12.44
CA PRO A 929 -31.28 -7.50 11.23
C PRO A 929 -32.71 -6.97 11.42
N LYS A 930 -33.27 -6.43 10.34
CA LYS A 930 -34.67 -6.01 10.25
C LYS A 930 -35.53 -7.18 9.77
N ALA A 931 -36.80 -7.19 10.18
CA ALA A 931 -37.77 -8.17 9.69
C ALA A 931 -37.92 -8.07 8.17
N ASP A 932 -37.93 -9.22 7.49
CA ASP A 932 -38.14 -9.32 6.06
C ASP A 932 -39.62 -9.53 5.74
N LYS A 933 -40.20 -8.67 4.89
CA LYS A 933 -41.62 -8.80 4.51
C LYS A 933 -41.89 -10.01 3.61
N LYS A 934 -40.86 -10.53 2.93
CA LYS A 934 -40.97 -11.68 2.01
C LYS A 934 -40.60 -13.01 2.67
N ASN A 935 -40.28 -12.98 3.96
CA ASN A 935 -39.83 -14.15 4.72
C ASN A 935 -38.66 -14.89 4.02
N ARG A 936 -37.70 -14.14 3.47
CA ARG A 936 -36.47 -14.69 2.87
C ARG A 936 -35.50 -15.20 3.93
N VAL A 937 -34.54 -16.03 3.51
CA VAL A 937 -33.48 -16.57 4.37
C VAL A 937 -32.63 -15.44 4.93
N LEU A 938 -32.57 -15.31 6.25
CA LEU A 938 -31.71 -14.33 6.91
C LEU A 938 -30.25 -14.83 6.96
N ALA A 939 -29.33 -14.04 6.42
CA ALA A 939 -27.91 -14.38 6.37
C ALA A 939 -27.00 -13.18 6.71
N LEU A 940 -25.91 -13.43 7.43
CA LEU A 940 -24.83 -12.48 7.70
C LEU A 940 -23.64 -12.84 6.81
N THR A 941 -23.63 -12.34 5.59
CA THR A 941 -22.83 -12.89 4.48
C THR A 941 -21.45 -12.27 4.34
N GLU A 942 -21.13 -11.24 5.12
CA GLU A 942 -19.74 -10.86 5.48
C GLU A 942 -19.73 -10.14 6.84
N PHE A 943 -18.86 -10.57 7.75
CA PHE A 943 -18.63 -9.90 9.03
C PHE A 943 -17.25 -10.22 9.60
N GLY A 944 -16.86 -9.47 10.64
CA GLY A 944 -15.56 -9.65 11.29
C GLY A 944 -14.45 -8.90 10.58
N GLY A 945 -13.48 -9.60 10.00
CA GLY A 945 -12.31 -8.96 9.42
C GLY A 945 -11.32 -8.48 10.47
N TYR A 946 -11.18 -9.23 11.56
CA TYR A 946 -10.25 -8.89 12.63
C TYR A 946 -8.83 -9.28 12.23
N SER A 947 -7.90 -8.38 12.49
CA SER A 947 -6.54 -8.44 11.96
C SER A 947 -5.51 -8.51 13.08
N MET A 948 -4.45 -9.26 12.81
CA MET A 948 -3.27 -9.33 13.64
C MET A 948 -2.05 -9.38 12.71
N PRO A 949 -1.13 -8.42 12.78
CA PRO A 949 0.12 -8.49 12.03
C PRO A 949 0.96 -9.68 12.50
N SER A 950 1.46 -10.49 11.57
CA SER A 950 2.39 -11.59 11.87
C SER A 950 3.78 -11.26 11.31
N GLU A 951 4.75 -11.06 12.20
CA GLU A 951 6.11 -10.69 11.81
C GLU A 951 6.77 -11.81 10.99
N GLY A 952 7.39 -11.46 9.86
CA GLY A 952 7.99 -12.42 8.93
C GLY A 952 7.02 -13.01 7.89
N HIS A 953 5.71 -12.87 8.10
CA HIS A 953 4.67 -13.44 7.23
C HIS A 953 3.84 -12.39 6.48
N MET A 954 4.32 -11.13 6.43
CA MET A 954 3.69 -10.02 5.72
C MET A 954 4.50 -9.62 4.49
N VAL A 955 3.83 -9.44 3.36
CA VAL A 955 4.43 -8.98 2.11
C VAL A 955 4.46 -7.46 1.98
N SER A 956 3.65 -6.74 2.75
CA SER A 956 3.53 -5.28 2.69
C SER A 956 3.72 -4.66 4.08
N PRO A 957 4.43 -3.52 4.19
CA PRO A 957 4.45 -2.74 5.43
C PRO A 957 3.15 -1.95 5.65
N ALA A 958 2.29 -1.82 4.62
CA ALA A 958 0.96 -1.27 4.77
C ALA A 958 0.03 -2.33 5.35
N LEU A 959 -0.75 -1.94 6.36
CA LEU A 959 -1.67 -2.83 7.05
C LEU A 959 -3.10 -2.33 6.87
N TYR A 960 -3.97 -3.22 6.40
CA TYR A 960 -5.40 -3.03 6.30
C TYR A 960 -6.11 -4.15 7.06
N GLY A 961 -7.16 -3.76 7.77
CA GLY A 961 -7.96 -4.61 8.63
C GLY A 961 -9.13 -3.82 9.17
N TYR A 962 -10.24 -4.49 9.47
CA TYR A 962 -11.44 -3.81 9.98
C TYR A 962 -11.30 -3.48 11.48
N LYS A 963 -10.59 -4.33 12.21
CA LYS A 963 -10.19 -4.10 13.61
C LYS A 963 -8.84 -4.77 13.89
N MET A 964 -7.88 -4.02 14.43
CA MET A 964 -6.49 -4.47 14.60
C MET A 964 -6.21 -4.89 16.05
N PHE A 965 -5.50 -6.01 16.23
CA PHE A 965 -5.05 -6.54 17.51
C PHE A 965 -3.54 -6.78 17.51
N SER A 966 -2.94 -6.77 18.69
CA SER A 966 -1.49 -6.89 18.90
C SER A 966 -0.98 -8.33 18.95
N ASP A 967 -1.82 -9.28 19.34
CA ASP A 967 -1.42 -10.63 19.68
C ASP A 967 -2.56 -11.65 19.47
N LYS A 968 -2.16 -12.92 19.35
CA LYS A 968 -3.05 -14.02 18.99
C LYS A 968 -4.13 -14.29 20.04
N LYS A 969 -3.80 -14.13 21.32
CA LYS A 969 -4.75 -14.35 22.41
C LYS A 969 -5.88 -13.31 22.33
N THR A 970 -5.52 -12.03 22.28
CA THR A 970 -6.50 -10.93 22.20
C THR A 970 -7.34 -11.02 20.94
N LEU A 971 -6.76 -11.42 19.80
CA LEU A 971 -7.50 -11.65 18.56
C LEU A 971 -8.62 -12.69 18.77
N ASN A 972 -8.28 -13.87 19.30
CA ASN A 972 -9.21 -14.99 19.44
C ASN A 972 -10.30 -14.73 20.50
N GLU A 973 -9.97 -14.06 21.60
CA GLU A 973 -10.96 -13.59 22.59
C GLU A 973 -12.00 -12.65 21.94
N ASN A 974 -11.54 -11.77 21.05
CA ASN A 974 -12.42 -10.85 20.34
C ASN A 974 -13.23 -11.55 19.23
N ILE A 975 -12.67 -12.57 18.55
CA ILE A 975 -13.44 -13.41 17.61
C ILE A 975 -14.57 -14.10 18.36
N LEU A 976 -14.29 -14.77 19.49
CA LEU A 976 -15.33 -15.41 20.31
C LEU A 976 -16.41 -14.42 20.75
N LYS A 977 -16.01 -13.22 21.20
CA LYS A 977 -16.93 -12.15 21.58
C LYS A 977 -17.81 -11.72 20.41
N LEU A 978 -17.23 -11.53 19.22
CA LEU A 978 -17.97 -11.15 18.01
C LEU A 978 -19.05 -12.18 17.67
N TYR A 979 -18.73 -13.47 17.72
CA TYR A 979 -19.69 -14.54 17.48
C TYR A 979 -20.80 -14.58 18.56
N LYS A 980 -20.45 -14.37 19.83
CA LYS A 980 -21.45 -14.26 20.91
C LYS A 980 -22.40 -13.08 20.69
N ASP A 981 -21.85 -11.91 20.35
CA ASP A 981 -22.61 -10.66 20.26
C ASP A 981 -23.46 -10.55 19.00
N ASP A 982 -22.93 -10.96 17.84
CA ASP A 982 -23.57 -10.73 16.54
C ASP A 982 -24.22 -12.00 15.96
N VAL A 983 -23.61 -13.18 16.14
CA VAL A 983 -24.16 -14.44 15.60
C VAL A 983 -25.17 -15.04 16.57
N LEU A 984 -24.73 -15.49 17.75
CA LEU A 984 -25.56 -16.24 18.69
C LEU A 984 -26.78 -15.44 19.16
N ARG A 985 -26.60 -14.15 19.45
CA ARG A 985 -27.71 -13.24 19.81
C ARG A 985 -28.83 -13.22 18.75
N ASN A 986 -28.46 -13.32 17.48
CA ASN A 986 -29.41 -13.24 16.36
C ASN A 986 -29.86 -14.61 15.84
N MET A 987 -29.38 -15.72 16.40
CA MET A 987 -29.87 -17.07 16.06
C MET A 987 -31.37 -17.18 16.33
N THR A 988 -31.88 -16.57 17.41
CA THR A 988 -33.33 -16.49 17.73
C THR A 988 -34.17 -15.80 16.66
N LYS A 989 -33.56 -15.08 15.72
CA LYS A 989 -34.23 -14.45 14.57
C LYS A 989 -34.15 -15.31 13.31
N ALA A 990 -33.86 -16.60 13.46
CA ALA A 990 -33.69 -17.56 12.35
C ALA A 990 -32.56 -17.20 11.38
N LEU A 991 -31.44 -16.70 11.93
CA LEU A 991 -30.20 -16.61 11.17
C LEU A 991 -29.80 -18.01 10.68
N SER A 992 -29.59 -18.16 9.37
CA SER A 992 -29.35 -19.48 8.74
C SER A 992 -27.96 -19.61 8.11
N ALA A 993 -27.24 -18.51 7.94
CA ALA A 993 -25.89 -18.53 7.40
C ALA A 993 -25.05 -17.37 7.94
N THR A 994 -23.76 -17.63 8.13
CA THR A 994 -22.74 -16.62 8.45
C THR A 994 -21.51 -16.83 7.58
N VAL A 995 -20.83 -15.74 7.20
CA VAL A 995 -19.55 -15.79 6.48
C VAL A 995 -18.55 -14.86 7.16
N TYR A 996 -17.56 -15.41 7.85
CA TYR A 996 -16.49 -14.62 8.44
C TYR A 996 -15.48 -14.18 7.37
N THR A 997 -14.95 -12.96 7.46
CA THR A 997 -13.88 -12.46 6.58
C THR A 997 -12.53 -12.58 7.31
N GLN A 998 -11.55 -13.39 6.90
CA GLN A 998 -11.44 -14.26 5.70
C GLN A 998 -10.41 -15.41 5.88
N VAL A 999 -10.24 -16.30 4.88
CA VAL A 999 -9.32 -17.47 4.92
C VAL A 999 -7.88 -17.08 5.25
N SER A 1000 -7.25 -16.28 4.42
CA SER A 1000 -5.84 -15.92 4.52
C SER A 1000 -5.63 -14.42 4.32
N ASP A 1001 -4.51 -13.91 4.81
CA ASP A 1001 -4.09 -12.56 4.48
C ASP A 1001 -3.86 -12.46 2.97
N VAL A 1002 -4.11 -11.30 2.39
CA VAL A 1002 -3.82 -11.00 0.98
C VAL A 1002 -3.21 -9.61 0.89
N GLU A 1003 -1.91 -9.57 0.60
CA GLU A 1003 -1.13 -8.33 0.46
C GLU A 1003 -1.21 -7.36 1.65
N ASP A 1004 -1.93 -6.24 1.48
CA ASP A 1004 -2.12 -5.22 2.52
C ASP A 1004 -3.21 -5.66 3.53
N GLU A 1005 -4.12 -6.55 3.13
CA GLU A 1005 -5.26 -6.96 3.92
C GLU A 1005 -4.92 -8.18 4.79
N ILE A 1006 -4.75 -7.95 6.10
CA ILE A 1006 -4.18 -8.90 7.06
C ILE A 1006 -5.18 -9.46 8.08
N ASN A 1007 -6.45 -9.54 7.67
CA ASN A 1007 -7.58 -10.12 8.42
C ASN A 1007 -7.83 -11.60 8.11
N GLY A 1008 -6.85 -12.31 7.54
CA GLY A 1008 -6.94 -13.75 7.33
C GLY A 1008 -6.86 -14.53 8.64
N LEU A 1009 -7.52 -15.68 8.70
CA LEU A 1009 -7.29 -16.67 9.75
C LEU A 1009 -5.93 -17.37 9.59
N PHE A 1010 -5.38 -17.36 8.37
CA PHE A 1010 -4.03 -17.82 8.03
C PHE A 1010 -3.18 -16.65 7.55
N THR A 1011 -1.85 -16.75 7.70
CA THR A 1011 -0.92 -15.84 7.02
C THR A 1011 -0.94 -16.05 5.51
N TYR A 1012 -0.44 -15.07 4.75
CA TYR A 1012 -0.52 -15.10 3.29
C TYR A 1012 0.22 -16.31 2.67
N ASP A 1013 1.31 -16.75 3.31
CA ASP A 1013 2.10 -17.93 2.95
C ASP A 1013 1.61 -19.26 3.54
N ARG A 1014 0.51 -19.24 4.30
CA ARG A 1014 -0.05 -20.41 5.00
C ARG A 1014 0.91 -21.07 6.00
N LYS A 1015 1.98 -20.37 6.43
CA LYS A 1015 2.93 -20.91 7.42
C LYS A 1015 2.46 -20.77 8.86
N GLU A 1016 1.55 -19.83 9.14
CA GLU A 1016 0.97 -19.65 10.47
C GLU A 1016 -0.56 -19.58 10.40
N ILE A 1017 -1.21 -20.27 11.35
CA ILE A 1017 -2.64 -20.15 11.62
C ILE A 1017 -2.83 -19.17 12.80
N LYS A 1018 -3.48 -18.04 12.54
CA LYS A 1018 -3.76 -16.98 13.52
C LYS A 1018 -4.97 -17.31 14.39
N ALA A 1019 -5.94 -18.06 13.86
CA ALA A 1019 -7.06 -18.57 14.64
C ALA A 1019 -6.61 -19.66 15.64
N ASP A 1020 -7.24 -19.70 16.80
CA ASP A 1020 -7.08 -20.80 17.75
C ASP A 1020 -8.15 -21.87 17.50
N SER A 1021 -7.71 -23.11 17.25
CA SER A 1021 -8.62 -24.20 16.89
C SER A 1021 -9.59 -24.58 18.01
N LEU A 1022 -9.24 -24.40 19.28
CA LEU A 1022 -10.14 -24.72 20.40
C LEU A 1022 -11.23 -23.66 20.49
N VAL A 1023 -10.86 -22.38 20.37
CA VAL A 1023 -11.82 -21.27 20.36
C VAL A 1023 -12.80 -21.39 19.18
N MET A 1024 -12.30 -21.72 17.99
CA MET A 1024 -13.15 -21.87 16.80
C MET A 1024 -14.09 -23.09 16.90
N LYS A 1025 -13.65 -24.19 17.53
CA LYS A 1025 -14.52 -25.33 17.83
C LYS A 1025 -15.60 -24.98 18.85
N GLU A 1026 -15.27 -24.26 19.92
CA GLU A 1026 -16.27 -23.74 20.88
C GLU A 1026 -17.34 -22.92 20.13
N ILE A 1027 -16.93 -22.00 19.26
CA ILE A 1027 -17.85 -21.18 18.45
C ILE A 1027 -18.76 -22.08 17.60
N SER A 1028 -18.19 -23.06 16.91
CA SER A 1028 -18.96 -23.98 16.07
C SER A 1028 -20.00 -24.76 16.88
N GLU A 1029 -19.62 -25.32 18.03
CA GLU A 1029 -20.53 -26.04 18.93
C GLU A 1029 -21.66 -25.14 19.44
N MET A 1030 -21.34 -23.91 19.86
CA MET A 1030 -22.33 -22.92 20.29
C MET A 1030 -23.34 -22.60 19.17
N ILE A 1031 -22.87 -22.43 17.93
CA ILE A 1031 -23.74 -22.16 16.78
C ILE A 1031 -24.66 -23.35 16.53
N GLN A 1032 -24.13 -24.58 16.51
CA GLN A 1032 -24.94 -25.77 16.24
C GLN A 1032 -26.01 -25.99 17.32
N ASN A 1033 -25.66 -25.81 18.59
CA ASN A 1033 -26.61 -25.92 19.70
C ASN A 1033 -27.70 -24.84 19.60
N ALA A 1034 -27.32 -23.58 19.39
CA ALA A 1034 -28.26 -22.47 19.26
C ALA A 1034 -29.16 -22.61 18.01
N PHE A 1035 -28.63 -23.16 16.92
CA PHE A 1035 -29.41 -23.45 15.71
C PHE A 1035 -30.47 -24.50 16.00
N LYS A 1036 -30.09 -25.63 16.62
CA LYS A 1036 -31.01 -26.71 16.99
C LYS A 1036 -32.14 -26.22 17.90
N GLU A 1037 -31.80 -25.49 18.97
CA GLU A 1037 -32.80 -24.91 19.88
C GLU A 1037 -33.79 -23.97 19.16
N ASN A 1038 -33.32 -23.26 18.12
CA ASN A 1038 -34.17 -22.36 17.36
C ASN A 1038 -35.07 -23.11 16.36
N LEU A 1039 -34.62 -24.25 15.82
CA LEU A 1039 -35.48 -25.11 15.01
C LEU A 1039 -36.65 -25.65 15.85
N ASP A 1040 -36.38 -26.09 17.08
CA ASP A 1040 -37.41 -26.59 18.00
C ASP A 1040 -38.47 -25.51 18.34
N LYS A 1041 -38.08 -24.23 18.40
CA LYS A 1041 -38.97 -23.09 18.66
C LYS A 1041 -39.72 -22.60 17.42
N ALA A 1042 -39.29 -22.99 16.23
CA ALA A 1042 -39.86 -22.50 14.98
C ALA A 1042 -41.11 -23.28 14.52
N ASP A 1043 -41.59 -24.24 15.34
CA ASP A 1043 -42.65 -25.20 15.02
C ASP A 1043 -42.39 -25.91 13.68
N LEU A 1044 -41.15 -26.38 13.47
CA LEU A 1044 -40.71 -27.10 12.27
C LEU A 1044 -41.07 -28.59 12.28
#